data_AF-A0A8J7JEL5-F1
#
_entry.id   AF-A0A8J7JEL5-F1
#
_cell.length_a   1.000
_cell.length_b   1.000
_cell.length_c   1.000
_cell.angle_alpha   90.00
_cell.angle_beta   90.00
_cell.angle_gamma   90.00
#
_symmetry.space_group_name_H-M   'P 1'
#
loop_
_entity.id
_entity.type
_entity.pdbx_description
1 polymer ?
#
loop_
_entity_poly.entity_id
_entity_poly.type
_entity_poly.pdbx_seq_one_letter_code
_entity_poly.pdbx_strand_id
1 'polypeptide(L)'
;MKANRKLAAAVLAVAVLSAGSALAAEKWMLGDFHNHTTYTDGSWPMNDLTCSDATTGCIASTAVTDTTSLYKKGTGPSAFRNGLDFFTNSEHGGLRARDGFGNNWTTYSPNPALGDAAGGQMWRWQSLLKTSDLPGYTGPAYLGASDWLAGIRSAYPNKVVISGMEWNVPGHEHGSTGIASSNAKAIAEFEYRFDNADTDGTSTTTTATTMGWSGKAQNSAYNASAPDFSAVLGLNKLHNKTIDGVKWMQANYPATGYIIPAHVERAGCGVGGYSIAAFRDMNDNGPSVAFGFEGIPGHDKGPNRGEFGAGACGGGTYGGAGIYVAQVGGLWDNLLADGRRFFNFDNSDFHDDGTNAGIDFWPGEYEKTYTKVKTALPTSSTFTQEDVINGLRSGNSYSVHGDLINDLDYKVVFKTPFGNKSATMGETLPVKKGNRVTVQIRFRSPAASNCQPGVNASAGYVCQAPAVHHVQLIQGRINPTKAAKFLADGVTPNPAYNAIDPTVASVVATFDNDQNSANPKWTVDAQGYATMTYTADVQGDMFFRIRGTNLGYDVNVTRTVGSVSGTVYGTDAAGNPLKNTPGLNTADDAWNDLWFYSNPIFVNTTVPTQFVYTSDSHYGISRAATAPIANGAIAAQPVNKALVATINALPATALPCDGGVFACSTAVNSIDFVVNTGDIANRQETGIQSAATSWGQFYADYLQGLTVKDRNNVKAPLFLVPGNHDVSNAIGYYKAMSPAFDATSYVNIYNLMLGGSLTNADFIGATPNAATAAESYAAHRVYYSKEVGGVHFVFLGMWPDSAARTWMESDLAGVPANQPVVIFTHDQPDIETKHLMNPNGTHTINSTDKFENLVYGENGGYATAATSGGSSAPEQAALATWLKNHKNVVAYFHGNSNWNQFYTFAGPNNDVSLNVFRVDSPMKGEASATEPASSTNANYLSYQVVSVDPNATSMTVRQYFWNTKRWGAAKTVSLAPRTN
;
A
#
# COMPACT_ATOMS: atom_id res chain seq x y z
N MET A 1 22.46 25.28 -52.50
CA MET A 1 22.43 24.07 -51.64
C MET A 1 21.18 24.10 -50.75
N LYS A 2 20.02 23.74 -51.32
CA LYS A 2 18.73 23.62 -50.64
C LYS A 2 18.15 22.22 -50.95
N ALA A 3 18.81 21.20 -50.44
CA ALA A 3 18.34 19.83 -50.34
C ALA A 3 19.34 19.17 -49.38
N ASN A 4 18.87 18.67 -48.23
CA ASN A 4 19.58 17.86 -47.20
C ASN A 4 19.22 18.21 -45.74
N ARG A 5 18.17 19.01 -45.48
CA ARG A 5 17.62 19.18 -44.11
C ARG A 5 16.35 18.38 -43.80
N LYS A 6 15.88 17.52 -44.71
CA LYS A 6 14.68 16.69 -44.50
C LYS A 6 14.94 15.20 -44.25
N LEU A 7 16.18 14.69 -44.42
CA LEU A 7 16.48 13.27 -44.16
C LEU A 7 17.02 12.99 -42.75
N ALA A 8 17.66 13.96 -42.10
CA ALA A 8 18.16 13.79 -40.72
C ALA A 8 17.06 13.90 -39.63
N ALA A 9 15.91 14.50 -39.96
CA ALA A 9 14.77 14.62 -39.06
C ALA A 9 13.86 13.36 -39.06
N ALA A 10 14.00 12.47 -40.05
CA ALA A 10 13.19 11.25 -40.15
C ALA A 10 13.85 10.04 -39.43
N VAL A 11 15.17 10.05 -39.26
CA VAL A 11 15.89 8.95 -38.59
C VAL A 11 16.00 9.16 -37.07
N LEU A 12 15.88 10.40 -36.57
CA LEU A 12 15.83 10.69 -35.14
C LEU A 12 14.42 10.57 -34.52
N ALA A 13 13.38 10.38 -35.36
CA ALA A 13 11.98 10.24 -34.92
C ALA A 13 11.53 8.77 -34.76
N VAL A 14 12.41 7.79 -35.04
CA VAL A 14 12.09 6.36 -34.99
C VAL A 14 12.88 5.60 -33.91
N ALA A 15 13.73 6.28 -33.12
CA ALA A 15 14.55 5.66 -32.07
C ALA A 15 14.29 6.21 -30.65
N VAL A 16 13.18 6.90 -30.41
CA VAL A 16 12.76 7.38 -29.07
C VAL A 16 11.31 6.96 -28.74
N LEU A 17 10.94 5.76 -29.18
CA LEU A 17 9.80 5.03 -28.64
C LEU A 17 10.37 3.75 -28.02
N SER A 18 9.98 3.48 -26.78
CA SER A 18 10.38 2.34 -25.93
C SER A 18 11.77 2.38 -25.28
N ALA A 19 12.03 3.40 -24.47
CA ALA A 19 12.62 3.17 -23.15
C ALA A 19 11.62 3.61 -22.08
N GLY A 20 10.36 3.19 -22.26
CA GLY A 20 9.43 3.16 -21.15
C GLY A 20 9.88 2.02 -20.25
N SER A 21 9.98 2.29 -18.95
CA SER A 21 9.99 1.26 -17.91
C SER A 21 9.09 0.12 -18.36
N ALA A 22 9.60 -1.11 -18.39
CA ALA A 22 8.79 -2.26 -18.79
C ALA A 22 7.64 -2.38 -17.77
N LEU A 23 6.52 -1.73 -18.06
CA LEU A 23 5.32 -1.77 -17.23
C LEU A 23 4.78 -3.19 -17.37
N ALA A 24 4.53 -3.83 -16.24
CA ALA A 24 3.72 -5.03 -16.13
C ALA A 24 2.54 -4.97 -17.13
N ALA A 25 2.35 -6.01 -17.94
CA ALA A 25 1.14 -6.09 -18.76
C ALA A 25 -0.09 -6.09 -17.83
N GLU A 26 -1.10 -5.27 -18.16
CA GLU A 26 -2.32 -5.14 -17.36
C GLU A 26 -3.58 -5.34 -18.21
N LYS A 27 -4.57 -6.02 -17.65
CA LYS A 27 -5.83 -6.35 -18.35
C LYS A 27 -7.00 -6.34 -17.38
N TRP A 28 -8.18 -5.90 -17.84
CA TRP A 28 -9.44 -6.22 -17.18
C TRP A 28 -9.73 -7.71 -17.39
N MET A 29 -9.74 -8.48 -16.31
CA MET A 29 -10.13 -9.89 -16.31
C MET A 29 -11.50 -10.01 -15.65
N LEU A 30 -12.40 -10.70 -16.34
CA LEU A 30 -13.75 -10.98 -15.85
C LEU A 30 -13.70 -12.30 -15.08
N GLY A 31 -14.38 -12.42 -13.95
CA GLY A 31 -14.44 -13.70 -13.28
C GLY A 31 -15.58 -13.87 -12.31
N ASP A 32 -15.64 -15.10 -11.83
CA ASP A 32 -16.61 -15.64 -10.88
C ASP A 32 -15.83 -16.65 -10.02
N PHE A 33 -16.08 -16.64 -8.72
CA PHE A 33 -15.38 -17.50 -7.79
C PHE A 33 -16.32 -18.24 -6.82
N HIS A 34 -17.63 -18.27 -7.11
CA HIS A 34 -18.65 -18.95 -6.30
C HIS A 34 -19.59 -19.76 -7.19
N ASN A 35 -19.48 -21.08 -7.15
CA ASN A 35 -20.25 -21.99 -7.98
C ASN A 35 -20.11 -23.43 -7.49
N HIS A 36 -21.13 -24.22 -7.84
CA HIS A 36 -21.34 -25.58 -7.36
C HIS A 36 -21.43 -26.55 -8.54
N THR A 37 -21.00 -27.78 -8.29
CA THR A 37 -21.05 -28.88 -9.26
C THR A 37 -21.59 -30.14 -8.59
N THR A 38 -21.57 -31.26 -9.30
CA THR A 38 -22.04 -32.55 -8.75
C THR A 38 -21.26 -33.05 -7.54
N TYR A 39 -20.09 -32.47 -7.24
CA TYR A 39 -19.34 -32.78 -6.00
C TYR A 39 -20.16 -32.50 -4.75
N THR A 40 -20.92 -31.41 -4.72
CA THR A 40 -21.85 -31.11 -3.64
C THR A 40 -23.29 -31.27 -4.13
N ASP A 41 -23.93 -30.15 -4.44
CA ASP A 41 -25.35 -29.95 -4.66
C ASP A 41 -25.66 -29.31 -6.01
N GLY A 42 -24.64 -29.01 -6.80
CA GLY A 42 -24.83 -28.62 -8.20
C GLY A 42 -25.33 -29.78 -9.07
N SER A 43 -26.03 -29.42 -10.14
CA SER A 43 -26.62 -30.37 -11.10
C SER A 43 -25.69 -30.70 -12.28
N TRP A 44 -24.58 -29.97 -12.40
CA TRP A 44 -23.68 -30.01 -13.55
C TRP A 44 -22.24 -30.37 -13.15
N PRO A 45 -21.50 -31.13 -13.99
CA PRO A 45 -20.10 -31.44 -13.73
C PRO A 45 -19.21 -30.20 -13.91
N MET A 46 -17.96 -30.27 -13.44
CA MET A 46 -17.01 -29.16 -13.51
C MET A 46 -16.52 -28.85 -14.95
N ASN A 47 -16.51 -29.83 -15.86
CA ASN A 47 -16.06 -29.69 -17.26
C ASN A 47 -17.00 -30.40 -18.25
N ASP A 48 -16.71 -30.29 -19.56
CA ASP A 48 -17.53 -30.85 -20.65
C ASP A 48 -17.18 -32.33 -21.02
N LEU A 49 -16.76 -33.18 -20.07
CA LEU A 49 -16.36 -34.57 -20.37
C LEU A 49 -17.53 -35.51 -20.71
N THR A 50 -17.31 -36.45 -21.63
CA THR A 50 -18.19 -37.61 -21.89
C THR A 50 -17.67 -38.86 -21.17
N CYS A 51 -18.56 -39.62 -20.53
CA CYS A 51 -18.29 -41.01 -20.11
C CYS A 51 -19.02 -41.95 -21.08
N SER A 52 -18.29 -42.63 -21.97
CA SER A 52 -18.88 -43.57 -22.93
C SER A 52 -19.01 -45.01 -22.40
N ASP A 53 -18.46 -45.31 -21.23
CA ASP A 53 -18.53 -46.65 -20.62
C ASP A 53 -18.54 -46.56 -19.08
N ALA A 54 -19.69 -46.84 -18.48
CA ALA A 54 -19.90 -46.83 -17.03
C ALA A 54 -19.16 -47.98 -16.29
N THR A 55 -18.54 -48.93 -17.00
CA THR A 55 -17.89 -50.11 -16.39
C THR A 55 -16.37 -50.09 -16.37
N THR A 56 -15.70 -49.17 -17.08
CA THR A 56 -14.22 -49.16 -17.20
C THR A 56 -13.51 -47.94 -16.64
N GLY A 57 -14.23 -46.91 -16.15
CA GLY A 57 -13.61 -45.81 -15.40
C GLY A 57 -12.53 -45.03 -16.16
N CYS A 58 -12.74 -44.76 -17.46
CA CYS A 58 -11.77 -44.03 -18.28
C CYS A 58 -12.02 -42.52 -18.38
N ILE A 59 -10.91 -41.79 -18.25
CA ILE A 59 -10.68 -40.37 -18.53
C ILE A 59 -10.73 -40.15 -20.05
N ALA A 60 -11.60 -39.28 -20.56
CA ALA A 60 -11.44 -38.78 -21.93
C ALA A 60 -10.29 -37.76 -21.98
N SER A 61 -9.31 -38.00 -22.85
CA SER A 61 -8.08 -37.19 -22.98
C SER A 61 -8.19 -35.99 -23.91
N THR A 62 -9.39 -35.70 -24.45
CA THR A 62 -9.63 -34.57 -25.36
C THR A 62 -11.04 -34.01 -25.20
N ALA A 63 -11.14 -32.69 -25.04
CA ALA A 63 -12.40 -31.94 -25.07
C ALA A 63 -13.03 -32.03 -26.47
N VAL A 64 -14.35 -32.24 -26.54
CA VAL A 64 -15.09 -32.39 -27.80
C VAL A 64 -15.69 -31.04 -28.20
N THR A 65 -15.47 -30.64 -29.46
CA THR A 65 -15.91 -29.34 -30.01
C THR A 65 -17.30 -29.34 -30.67
N ASP A 66 -18.03 -30.47 -30.65
CA ASP A 66 -19.37 -30.63 -31.26
C ASP A 66 -20.40 -30.98 -30.18
N THR A 67 -21.67 -30.57 -30.33
CA THR A 67 -22.57 -30.16 -29.24
C THR A 67 -24.00 -30.73 -29.25
N THR A 68 -24.36 -31.69 -30.10
CA THR A 68 -25.80 -31.97 -30.33
C THR A 68 -26.43 -33.26 -29.75
N SER A 69 -25.70 -34.26 -29.23
CA SER A 69 -26.41 -35.50 -28.79
C SER A 69 -25.77 -36.41 -27.73
N LEU A 70 -24.66 -36.05 -27.06
CA LEU A 70 -24.04 -36.91 -26.03
C LEU A 70 -23.58 -36.16 -24.75
N TYR A 71 -24.08 -34.94 -24.52
CA TYR A 71 -23.39 -33.95 -23.70
C TYR A 71 -24.14 -33.54 -22.42
N LYS A 72 -23.41 -33.40 -21.30
CA LYS A 72 -23.79 -32.49 -20.20
C LYS A 72 -22.84 -31.30 -20.20
N LYS A 73 -23.36 -30.07 -20.11
CA LYS A 73 -22.57 -28.83 -20.05
C LYS A 73 -21.78 -28.77 -18.73
N GLY A 74 -20.51 -28.40 -18.77
CA GLY A 74 -19.71 -28.19 -17.55
C GLY A 74 -19.74 -26.73 -17.06
N THR A 75 -19.72 -26.53 -15.74
CA THR A 75 -19.77 -25.20 -15.10
C THR A 75 -18.62 -24.31 -15.54
N GLY A 76 -17.36 -24.77 -15.46
CA GLY A 76 -16.18 -23.99 -15.86
C GLY A 76 -16.15 -23.60 -17.34
N PRO A 77 -16.33 -24.55 -18.28
CA PRO A 77 -16.45 -24.23 -19.70
C PRO A 77 -17.59 -23.28 -20.04
N SER A 78 -18.76 -23.40 -19.39
CA SER A 78 -19.87 -22.46 -19.57
C SER A 78 -19.49 -21.05 -19.12
N ALA A 79 -18.78 -20.93 -17.99
CA ALA A 79 -18.24 -19.66 -17.52
C ALA A 79 -17.36 -18.96 -18.59
N PHE A 80 -16.45 -19.72 -19.22
CA PHE A 80 -15.59 -19.17 -20.27
C PHE A 80 -16.34 -18.83 -21.56
N ARG A 81 -17.37 -19.61 -21.93
CA ARG A 81 -18.26 -19.30 -23.06
C ARG A 81 -19.03 -18.00 -22.84
N ASN A 82 -19.37 -17.69 -21.58
CA ASN A 82 -20.02 -16.43 -21.19
C ASN A 82 -19.04 -15.26 -21.02
N GLY A 83 -17.76 -15.47 -21.32
CA GLY A 83 -16.75 -14.40 -21.41
C GLY A 83 -15.84 -14.28 -20.19
N LEU A 84 -15.96 -15.13 -19.16
CA LEU A 84 -15.07 -15.07 -18.01
C LEU A 84 -13.63 -15.42 -18.41
N ASP A 85 -12.66 -14.74 -17.80
CA ASP A 85 -11.22 -14.95 -17.93
C ASP A 85 -10.65 -15.79 -16.79
N PHE A 86 -11.25 -15.74 -15.61
CA PHE A 86 -10.92 -16.61 -14.50
C PHE A 86 -12.15 -17.22 -13.84
N PHE A 87 -11.93 -18.34 -13.17
CA PHE A 87 -12.96 -19.11 -12.49
C PHE A 87 -12.37 -19.80 -11.25
N THR A 88 -13.10 -19.85 -10.14
CA THR A 88 -12.75 -20.67 -8.97
C THR A 88 -13.87 -21.64 -8.70
N ASN A 89 -13.54 -22.91 -8.42
CA ASN A 89 -14.54 -23.84 -7.91
C ASN A 89 -14.87 -23.51 -6.44
N SER A 90 -16.15 -23.55 -6.06
CA SER A 90 -16.57 -23.17 -4.70
C SER A 90 -17.55 -24.18 -4.09
N GLU A 91 -17.28 -25.47 -4.24
CA GLU A 91 -18.11 -26.49 -3.59
C GLU A 91 -18.05 -26.37 -2.05
N HIS A 92 -19.19 -26.50 -1.37
CA HIS A 92 -19.30 -26.57 0.09
C HIS A 92 -18.29 -27.50 0.80
N GLY A 93 -17.84 -27.08 1.97
CA GLY A 93 -17.16 -27.92 2.96
C GLY A 93 -18.00 -29.05 3.59
N GLY A 94 -17.35 -29.90 4.38
CA GLY A 94 -17.96 -31.02 5.10
C GLY A 94 -18.05 -32.33 4.30
N LEU A 95 -19.02 -33.20 4.62
CA LEU A 95 -19.19 -34.52 3.99
C LEU A 95 -20.10 -34.45 2.76
N ARG A 96 -19.76 -35.17 1.69
CA ARG A 96 -20.64 -35.36 0.52
C ARG A 96 -20.66 -36.80 0.04
N ALA A 97 -21.79 -37.22 -0.52
CA ALA A 97 -22.02 -38.60 -0.93
C ALA A 97 -21.55 -38.92 -2.36
N ARG A 98 -21.27 -37.89 -3.17
CA ARG A 98 -21.04 -38.01 -4.62
C ARG A 98 -19.67 -37.51 -5.06
N ASP A 99 -19.19 -38.07 -6.16
CA ASP A 99 -18.02 -37.61 -6.91
C ASP A 99 -18.35 -36.51 -7.93
N GLY A 100 -17.33 -36.06 -8.67
CA GLY A 100 -17.45 -35.01 -9.71
C GLY A 100 -18.24 -35.42 -10.96
N PHE A 101 -18.75 -36.65 -11.04
CA PHE A 101 -19.68 -37.12 -12.07
C PHE A 101 -21.09 -37.37 -11.52
N GLY A 102 -21.29 -37.23 -10.20
CA GLY A 102 -22.53 -37.52 -9.51
C GLY A 102 -22.69 -38.99 -9.08
N ASN A 103 -21.66 -39.84 -9.21
CA ASN A 103 -21.71 -41.22 -8.70
C ASN A 103 -21.51 -41.25 -7.18
N ASN A 104 -22.14 -42.19 -6.49
CA ASN A 104 -21.94 -42.35 -5.05
C ASN A 104 -20.55 -42.90 -4.74
N TRP A 105 -19.87 -42.41 -3.70
CA TRP A 105 -18.55 -42.93 -3.29
C TRP A 105 -18.57 -44.42 -2.94
N THR A 106 -19.73 -44.96 -2.57
CA THR A 106 -19.93 -46.39 -2.29
C THR A 106 -19.80 -47.31 -3.51
N THR A 107 -19.76 -46.77 -4.74
CA THR A 107 -19.56 -47.56 -5.95
C THR A 107 -18.09 -47.95 -6.18
N TYR A 108 -17.14 -47.34 -5.45
CA TYR A 108 -15.71 -47.62 -5.58
C TYR A 108 -15.29 -48.80 -4.68
N SER A 109 -14.46 -49.71 -5.20
CA SER A 109 -13.90 -50.84 -4.46
C SER A 109 -12.39 -50.95 -4.67
N PRO A 110 -11.56 -50.81 -3.61
CA PRO A 110 -11.93 -50.40 -2.25
C PRO A 110 -12.46 -48.95 -2.19
N ASN A 111 -13.31 -48.65 -1.20
CA ASN A 111 -13.85 -47.30 -0.98
C ASN A 111 -12.69 -46.34 -0.63
N PRO A 112 -12.54 -45.21 -1.34
CA PRO A 112 -11.44 -44.27 -1.12
C PRO A 112 -11.55 -43.44 0.16
N ALA A 113 -12.72 -43.30 0.79
CA ALA A 113 -12.92 -42.40 1.93
C ALA A 113 -12.03 -42.74 3.14
N LEU A 114 -11.39 -41.71 3.70
CA LEU A 114 -10.49 -41.76 4.86
C LEU A 114 -11.11 -41.03 6.06
N GLY A 115 -10.44 -41.17 7.21
CA GLY A 115 -10.85 -40.53 8.45
C GLY A 115 -12.12 -41.14 9.02
N ASP A 116 -12.88 -40.35 9.76
CA ASP A 116 -14.12 -40.79 10.43
C ASP A 116 -15.37 -40.56 9.58
N ALA A 117 -15.23 -40.63 8.25
CA ALA A 117 -16.33 -40.39 7.32
C ALA A 117 -17.49 -41.38 7.55
N ALA A 118 -18.71 -40.86 7.71
CA ALA A 118 -19.88 -41.66 7.99
C ALA A 118 -20.58 -42.18 6.72
N GLY A 119 -21.13 -43.40 6.78
CA GLY A 119 -22.20 -43.84 5.86
C GLY A 119 -21.88 -43.90 4.36
N GLY A 120 -20.60 -44.01 3.98
CA GLY A 120 -20.20 -44.04 2.57
C GLY A 120 -20.08 -42.66 1.91
N GLN A 121 -19.87 -41.61 2.71
CA GLN A 121 -19.55 -40.26 2.25
C GLN A 121 -18.04 -40.00 2.27
N MET A 122 -17.59 -38.91 1.65
CA MET A 122 -16.21 -38.44 1.65
C MET A 122 -16.14 -37.01 2.18
N TRP A 123 -15.10 -36.70 2.96
CA TRP A 123 -14.82 -35.34 3.44
C TRP A 123 -14.37 -34.42 2.30
N ARG A 124 -14.72 -33.13 2.38
CA ARG A 124 -14.40 -32.17 1.32
C ARG A 124 -12.89 -32.01 1.15
N TRP A 125 -12.10 -31.95 2.25
CA TRP A 125 -10.63 -31.92 2.18
C TRP A 125 -10.08 -33.04 1.31
N GLN A 126 -10.70 -34.23 1.38
CA GLN A 126 -10.25 -35.39 0.63
C GLN A 126 -10.65 -35.29 -0.85
N SER A 127 -11.89 -34.88 -1.13
CA SER A 127 -12.37 -34.70 -2.51
C SER A 127 -11.69 -33.56 -3.26
N LEU A 128 -11.06 -32.61 -2.55
CA LEU A 128 -10.23 -31.55 -3.12
C LEU A 128 -8.91 -32.10 -3.71
N LEU A 129 -8.36 -33.16 -3.13
CA LEU A 129 -7.07 -33.74 -3.50
C LEU A 129 -7.16 -34.58 -4.78
N LYS A 130 -6.02 -34.75 -5.46
CA LYS A 130 -5.89 -35.76 -6.51
C LYS A 130 -5.92 -37.15 -5.90
N THR A 131 -6.37 -38.16 -6.65
CA THR A 131 -6.29 -39.55 -6.19
C THR A 131 -4.84 -39.94 -5.83
N SER A 132 -3.85 -39.48 -6.60
CA SER A 132 -2.42 -39.76 -6.35
C SER A 132 -1.86 -39.08 -5.11
N ASP A 133 -2.55 -38.07 -4.57
CA ASP A 133 -2.12 -37.34 -3.38
C ASP A 133 -2.65 -37.98 -2.09
N LEU A 134 -3.48 -39.03 -2.17
CA LEU A 134 -3.95 -39.80 -1.01
C LEU A 134 -2.94 -40.90 -0.63
N PRO A 135 -2.29 -40.79 0.54
CA PRO A 135 -1.33 -41.80 0.96
C PRO A 135 -2.01 -43.16 1.19
N GLY A 136 -1.48 -44.21 0.55
CA GLY A 136 -1.90 -45.60 0.80
C GLY A 136 -3.13 -46.08 0.00
N TYR A 137 -3.80 -45.21 -0.75
CA TYR A 137 -4.90 -45.65 -1.63
C TYR A 137 -4.35 -46.30 -2.90
N THR A 138 -4.79 -47.54 -3.18
CA THR A 138 -4.35 -48.34 -4.35
C THR A 138 -5.52 -48.77 -5.25
N GLY A 139 -6.73 -48.26 -4.98
CA GLY A 139 -7.93 -48.55 -5.77
C GLY A 139 -8.03 -47.72 -7.05
N PRO A 140 -9.15 -47.85 -7.79
CA PRO A 140 -9.39 -47.11 -9.04
C PRO A 140 -9.34 -45.60 -8.85
N ALA A 141 -8.87 -44.87 -9.87
CA ALA A 141 -8.89 -43.41 -9.85
C ALA A 141 -10.33 -42.89 -9.81
N TYR A 142 -10.61 -41.97 -8.88
CA TYR A 142 -11.95 -41.39 -8.72
C TYR A 142 -12.03 -39.92 -9.18
N LEU A 143 -10.94 -39.40 -9.76
CA LEU A 143 -10.77 -38.00 -10.22
C LEU A 143 -11.25 -36.99 -9.18
N GLY A 144 -10.34 -36.53 -8.31
CA GLY A 144 -10.67 -35.48 -7.35
C GLY A 144 -10.71 -34.09 -8.00
N ALA A 145 -11.17 -33.06 -7.26
CA ALA A 145 -11.37 -31.74 -7.84
C ALA A 145 -10.09 -31.18 -8.49
N SER A 146 -8.94 -31.41 -7.87
CA SER A 146 -7.64 -31.02 -8.44
C SER A 146 -7.32 -31.66 -9.80
N ASP A 147 -7.78 -32.89 -10.06
CA ASP A 147 -7.63 -33.55 -11.36
C ASP A 147 -8.47 -32.85 -12.43
N TRP A 148 -9.70 -32.45 -12.10
CA TRP A 148 -10.58 -31.68 -12.99
C TRP A 148 -10.02 -30.31 -13.33
N LEU A 149 -9.55 -29.57 -12.32
CA LEU A 149 -8.94 -28.25 -12.52
C LEU A 149 -7.70 -28.36 -13.41
N ALA A 150 -6.90 -29.42 -13.28
CA ALA A 150 -5.77 -29.68 -14.18
C ALA A 150 -6.23 -29.90 -15.64
N GLY A 151 -7.31 -30.66 -15.85
CA GLY A 151 -7.93 -30.85 -17.16
C GLY A 151 -8.42 -29.54 -17.78
N ILE A 152 -9.11 -28.69 -17.00
CA ILE A 152 -9.59 -27.39 -17.48
C ILE A 152 -8.42 -26.46 -17.83
N ARG A 153 -7.40 -26.37 -16.96
CA ARG A 153 -6.20 -25.56 -17.24
C ARG A 153 -5.48 -25.99 -18.51
N SER A 154 -5.46 -27.30 -18.79
CA SER A 154 -4.89 -27.85 -20.03
C SER A 154 -5.74 -27.50 -21.25
N ALA A 155 -7.06 -27.59 -21.15
CA ALA A 155 -8.00 -27.31 -22.24
C ALA A 155 -8.14 -25.80 -22.53
N TYR A 156 -7.94 -24.94 -21.52
CA TYR A 156 -8.11 -23.48 -21.59
C TYR A 156 -6.85 -22.75 -21.11
N PRO A 157 -5.70 -22.87 -21.81
CA PRO A 157 -4.41 -22.34 -21.34
C PRO A 157 -4.33 -20.81 -21.23
N ASN A 158 -5.30 -20.09 -21.83
CA ASN A 158 -5.41 -18.63 -21.76
C ASN A 158 -6.38 -18.16 -20.64
N LYS A 159 -6.94 -19.09 -19.87
CA LYS A 159 -7.87 -18.83 -18.76
C LYS A 159 -7.22 -19.22 -17.44
N VAL A 160 -7.65 -18.59 -16.35
CA VAL A 160 -7.11 -18.86 -15.01
C VAL A 160 -8.15 -19.61 -14.20
N VAL A 161 -7.77 -20.77 -13.66
CA VAL A 161 -8.64 -21.57 -12.80
C VAL A 161 -8.00 -21.75 -11.43
N ILE A 162 -8.63 -21.28 -10.36
CA ILE A 162 -8.11 -21.34 -8.99
C ILE A 162 -8.78 -22.51 -8.25
N SER A 163 -8.03 -23.13 -7.33
CA SER A 163 -8.58 -24.15 -6.43
C SER A 163 -9.23 -23.46 -5.23
N GLY A 164 -10.52 -23.70 -5.02
CA GLY A 164 -11.26 -23.15 -3.90
C GLY A 164 -12.31 -24.09 -3.34
N MET A 165 -13.09 -23.53 -2.41
CA MET A 165 -14.24 -24.15 -1.76
C MET A 165 -15.10 -23.04 -1.14
N GLU A 166 -16.39 -23.34 -0.99
CA GLU A 166 -17.28 -22.52 -0.17
C GLU A 166 -17.17 -23.01 1.27
N TRP A 167 -16.63 -22.14 2.12
CA TRP A 167 -16.36 -22.42 3.52
C TRP A 167 -17.63 -22.28 4.34
N ASN A 168 -17.99 -23.34 5.06
CA ASN A 168 -19.00 -23.23 6.12
C ASN A 168 -18.34 -22.45 7.27
N VAL A 169 -18.46 -21.12 7.28
CA VAL A 169 -17.67 -20.27 8.16
C VAL A 169 -18.17 -20.40 9.61
N PRO A 170 -17.35 -20.85 10.57
CA PRO A 170 -17.80 -21.06 11.94
C PRO A 170 -18.42 -19.81 12.58
N GLY A 171 -19.69 -19.93 12.96
CA GLY A 171 -20.44 -18.84 13.59
C GLY A 171 -21.00 -17.79 12.63
N HIS A 172 -20.89 -18.01 11.33
CA HIS A 172 -21.41 -17.15 10.27
C HIS A 172 -22.10 -17.97 9.18
N GLU A 173 -22.39 -17.28 8.07
CA GLU A 173 -22.82 -17.89 6.84
C GLU A 173 -21.63 -18.53 6.08
N HIS A 174 -21.70 -18.64 4.75
CA HIS A 174 -20.65 -19.20 3.93
C HIS A 174 -19.59 -18.17 3.51
N GLY A 175 -18.50 -18.63 2.90
CA GLY A 175 -17.49 -17.75 2.31
C GLY A 175 -16.62 -18.44 1.27
N SER A 176 -16.49 -17.81 0.11
CA SER A 176 -15.58 -18.22 -0.96
C SER A 176 -14.13 -18.15 -0.50
N THR A 177 -13.48 -19.32 -0.46
CA THR A 177 -12.11 -19.46 0.04
C THR A 177 -11.25 -20.16 -1.01
N GLY A 178 -10.10 -19.56 -1.33
CA GLY A 178 -9.21 -20.08 -2.37
C GLY A 178 -7.74 -19.99 -1.97
N ILE A 179 -6.94 -20.95 -2.44
CA ILE A 179 -5.48 -20.94 -2.32
C ILE A 179 -4.87 -21.32 -3.67
N ALA A 180 -4.11 -20.40 -4.25
CA ALA A 180 -3.28 -20.66 -5.41
C ALA A 180 -2.00 -21.40 -4.98
N SER A 181 -1.95 -22.70 -5.27
CA SER A 181 -0.80 -23.56 -4.98
C SER A 181 -0.61 -24.62 -6.06
N SER A 182 0.59 -25.21 -6.11
CA SER A 182 0.94 -26.23 -7.10
C SER A 182 0.12 -27.52 -6.98
N ASN A 183 -0.46 -27.78 -5.81
CA ASN A 183 -1.39 -28.88 -5.53
C ASN A 183 -2.49 -28.42 -4.56
N ALA A 184 -3.49 -29.27 -4.30
CA ALA A 184 -4.64 -28.94 -3.46
C ALA A 184 -4.45 -29.22 -1.95
N LYS A 185 -3.26 -29.60 -1.49
CA LYS A 185 -3.04 -29.94 -0.06
C LYS A 185 -3.28 -28.76 0.88
N ALA A 186 -2.91 -27.55 0.45
CA ALA A 186 -3.10 -26.35 1.25
C ALA A 186 -4.58 -26.05 1.54
N ILE A 187 -5.42 -26.04 0.49
CA ILE A 187 -6.86 -25.78 0.64
C ILE A 187 -7.57 -26.94 1.35
N ALA A 188 -7.12 -28.18 1.13
CA ALA A 188 -7.62 -29.35 1.86
C ALA A 188 -7.30 -29.28 3.36
N GLU A 189 -6.08 -28.87 3.74
CA GLU A 189 -5.72 -28.67 5.15
C GLU A 189 -6.56 -27.57 5.80
N PHE A 190 -6.81 -26.47 5.07
CA PHE A 190 -7.68 -25.40 5.54
C PHE A 190 -9.09 -25.92 5.84
N GLU A 191 -9.70 -26.64 4.89
CA GLU A 191 -11.03 -27.23 5.04
C GLU A 191 -11.08 -28.16 6.26
N TYR A 192 -10.15 -29.12 6.34
CA TYR A 192 -10.05 -30.08 7.43
C TYR A 192 -10.00 -29.40 8.81
N ARG A 193 -9.23 -28.32 8.93
CA ARG A 193 -9.00 -27.63 10.21
C ARG A 193 -10.15 -26.70 10.59
N PHE A 194 -10.64 -25.93 9.63
CA PHE A 194 -11.41 -24.71 9.94
C PHE A 194 -12.86 -24.76 9.48
N ASP A 195 -13.26 -25.69 8.62
CA ASP A 195 -14.66 -25.83 8.22
C ASP A 195 -15.57 -26.15 9.42
N ASN A 196 -16.74 -25.52 9.46
CA ASN A 196 -17.69 -25.70 10.56
C ASN A 196 -18.36 -27.08 10.53
N ALA A 197 -18.55 -27.64 9.34
CA ALA A 197 -19.17 -28.94 9.12
C ALA A 197 -18.15 -30.09 9.16
N ASP A 198 -16.84 -29.81 9.13
CA ASP A 198 -15.81 -30.84 9.23
C ASP A 198 -15.59 -31.33 10.68
N THR A 199 -16.14 -32.51 10.97
CA THR A 199 -15.95 -33.25 12.23
C THR A 199 -14.97 -34.41 12.12
N ASP A 200 -14.14 -34.46 11.08
CA ASP A 200 -13.12 -35.49 10.94
C ASP A 200 -12.13 -35.42 12.10
N GLY A 201 -11.73 -36.58 12.62
CA GLY A 201 -10.81 -36.70 13.74
C GLY A 201 -11.46 -36.79 15.13
N THR A 202 -12.79 -36.93 15.22
CA THR A 202 -13.53 -37.07 16.49
C THR A 202 -13.45 -38.47 17.09
N SER A 203 -13.32 -39.49 16.26
CA SER A 203 -13.30 -40.92 16.63
C SER A 203 -11.96 -41.59 16.35
N THR A 204 -11.18 -41.10 15.38
CA THR A 204 -9.80 -41.53 15.10
C THR A 204 -8.90 -40.34 14.88
N THR A 205 -7.58 -40.55 14.82
CA THR A 205 -6.60 -39.51 14.44
C THR A 205 -5.96 -39.81 13.08
N THR A 206 -6.63 -40.63 12.26
CA THR A 206 -6.10 -41.17 11.01
C THR A 206 -5.69 -40.06 10.06
N THR A 207 -6.57 -39.09 9.79
CA THR A 207 -6.28 -37.97 8.88
C THR A 207 -5.10 -37.13 9.36
N ALA A 208 -5.09 -36.71 10.63
CA ALA A 208 -4.00 -35.92 11.20
C ALA A 208 -2.64 -36.64 11.11
N THR A 209 -2.62 -37.96 11.31
CA THR A 209 -1.41 -38.78 11.23
C THR A 209 -0.97 -38.98 9.79
N THR A 210 -1.88 -39.41 8.91
CA THR A 210 -1.61 -39.73 7.50
C THR A 210 -1.20 -38.50 6.70
N MET A 211 -1.83 -37.36 6.96
CA MET A 211 -1.58 -36.11 6.21
C MET A 211 -0.53 -35.22 6.89
N GLY A 212 -0.17 -35.50 8.15
CA GLY A 212 0.71 -34.64 8.95
C GLY A 212 0.03 -33.35 9.45
N TRP A 213 -1.29 -33.26 9.36
CA TRP A 213 -2.08 -32.08 9.73
C TRP A 213 -2.49 -32.10 11.21
N SER A 214 -1.50 -32.10 12.11
CA SER A 214 -1.76 -32.11 13.55
C SER A 214 -2.30 -30.77 14.06
N GLY A 215 -3.07 -30.78 15.16
CA GLY A 215 -3.53 -29.56 15.83
C GLY A 215 -4.89 -29.02 15.40
N LYS A 216 -5.75 -29.83 14.75
CA LYS A 216 -7.17 -29.47 14.55
C LYS A 216 -7.87 -29.32 15.91
N ALA A 217 -8.62 -28.23 16.08
CA ALA A 217 -9.52 -28.01 17.20
C ALA A 217 -10.98 -28.19 16.77
N GLN A 218 -11.73 -29.01 17.50
CA GLN A 218 -13.16 -29.22 17.26
C GLN A 218 -14.00 -28.03 17.73
N ASN A 219 -15.20 -27.84 17.17
CA ASN A 219 -16.10 -26.73 17.53
C ASN A 219 -16.42 -26.68 19.04
N SER A 220 -16.45 -27.83 19.72
CA SER A 220 -16.66 -27.93 21.17
C SER A 220 -15.56 -27.24 21.99
N ALA A 221 -14.31 -27.20 21.50
CA ALA A 221 -13.21 -26.54 22.19
C ALA A 221 -13.41 -25.02 22.25
N TYR A 222 -13.91 -24.42 21.17
CA TYR A 222 -14.20 -22.98 21.09
C TYR A 222 -15.40 -22.58 21.96
N ASN A 223 -16.42 -23.42 22.04
CA ASN A 223 -17.61 -23.14 22.85
C ASN A 223 -17.36 -23.16 24.36
N ALA A 224 -16.43 -24.01 24.83
CA ALA A 224 -16.17 -24.21 26.25
C ALA A 224 -15.20 -23.18 26.86
N SER A 225 -14.34 -22.56 26.05
CA SER A 225 -13.18 -21.79 26.54
C SER A 225 -13.10 -20.34 26.04
N ALA A 226 -13.92 -19.93 25.05
CA ALA A 226 -13.82 -18.60 24.47
C ALA A 226 -14.69 -17.55 25.20
N PRO A 227 -14.19 -16.29 25.34
CA PRO A 227 -15.02 -15.18 25.80
C PRO A 227 -16.22 -14.96 24.87
N ASP A 228 -17.39 -14.73 25.48
CA ASP A 228 -18.63 -14.50 24.75
C ASP A 228 -18.77 -13.02 24.39
N PHE A 229 -18.61 -12.70 23.12
CA PHE A 229 -18.75 -11.34 22.60
C PHE A 229 -20.15 -11.07 22.00
N SER A 230 -21.08 -12.01 22.08
CA SER A 230 -22.39 -11.91 21.41
C SER A 230 -23.21 -10.71 21.87
N ALA A 231 -23.22 -10.42 23.18
CA ALA A 231 -24.01 -9.33 23.74
C ALA A 231 -23.50 -7.92 23.37
N VAL A 232 -22.19 -7.75 23.17
CA VAL A 232 -21.57 -6.43 22.95
C VAL A 232 -21.20 -6.20 21.48
N LEU A 233 -20.67 -7.23 20.82
CA LEU A 233 -20.18 -7.15 19.44
C LEU A 233 -21.07 -7.90 18.44
N GLY A 234 -22.09 -8.63 18.90
CA GLY A 234 -22.93 -9.45 18.02
C GLY A 234 -22.21 -10.68 17.45
N LEU A 235 -21.05 -11.06 17.99
CA LEU A 235 -20.24 -12.16 17.45
C LEU A 235 -20.58 -13.49 18.11
N ASN A 236 -20.81 -14.51 17.29
CA ASN A 236 -20.99 -15.89 17.76
C ASN A 236 -19.68 -16.42 18.40
N LYS A 237 -19.76 -17.30 19.40
CA LYS A 237 -18.56 -17.91 20.02
C LYS A 237 -17.66 -18.62 19.01
N LEU A 238 -18.24 -19.28 18.02
CA LEU A 238 -17.51 -19.96 16.95
C LEU A 238 -16.79 -19.00 16.00
N HIS A 239 -17.09 -17.69 16.02
CA HIS A 239 -16.31 -16.68 15.28
C HIS A 239 -14.81 -16.76 15.62
N ASN A 240 -14.43 -17.18 16.82
CA ASN A 240 -13.01 -17.36 17.16
C ASN A 240 -12.33 -18.43 16.30
N LYS A 241 -13.03 -19.49 15.89
CA LYS A 241 -12.52 -20.49 14.93
C LYS A 241 -12.36 -19.87 13.54
N THR A 242 -13.27 -18.98 13.15
CA THR A 242 -13.16 -18.17 11.92
C THR A 242 -11.88 -17.32 11.94
N ILE A 243 -11.62 -16.63 13.05
CA ILE A 243 -10.40 -15.82 13.21
C ILE A 243 -9.12 -16.67 13.20
N ASP A 244 -9.14 -17.88 13.76
CA ASP A 244 -8.00 -18.80 13.66
C ASP A 244 -7.73 -19.23 12.21
N GLY A 245 -8.78 -19.50 11.43
CA GLY A 245 -8.67 -19.78 9.99
C GLY A 245 -8.07 -18.60 9.22
N VAL A 246 -8.57 -17.38 9.48
CA VAL A 246 -8.04 -16.15 8.89
C VAL A 246 -6.55 -15.94 9.23
N LYS A 247 -6.17 -16.11 10.51
CA LYS A 247 -4.77 -16.01 10.94
C LYS A 247 -3.87 -17.06 10.31
N TRP A 248 -4.36 -18.30 10.21
CA TRP A 248 -3.62 -19.37 9.56
C TRP A 248 -3.39 -19.06 8.09
N MET A 249 -4.41 -18.58 7.37
CA MET A 249 -4.24 -18.22 5.96
C MET A 249 -3.31 -17.00 5.80
N GLN A 250 -3.44 -15.99 6.65
CA GLN A 250 -2.56 -14.82 6.68
C GLN A 250 -1.09 -15.19 6.95
N ALA A 251 -0.83 -16.19 7.80
CA ALA A 251 0.53 -16.60 8.14
C ALA A 251 1.17 -17.49 7.06
N ASN A 252 0.39 -18.34 6.39
CA ASN A 252 0.93 -19.36 5.49
C ASN A 252 0.79 -18.99 4.00
N TYR A 253 -0.25 -18.25 3.62
CA TYR A 253 -0.58 -17.92 2.23
C TYR A 253 -0.98 -16.44 2.02
N PRO A 254 -0.23 -15.45 2.53
CA PRO A 254 -0.61 -14.03 2.48
C PRO A 254 -0.72 -13.48 1.04
N ALA A 255 0.05 -14.01 0.09
CA ALA A 255 0.04 -13.57 -1.30
C ALA A 255 -0.93 -14.38 -2.17
N THR A 256 -1.10 -15.67 -1.85
CA THR A 256 -1.77 -16.65 -2.72
C THR A 256 -3.10 -17.16 -2.19
N GLY A 257 -3.53 -16.74 -1.00
CA GLY A 257 -4.81 -17.11 -0.41
C GLY A 257 -5.80 -15.94 -0.32
N TYR A 258 -7.09 -16.26 -0.26
CA TYR A 258 -8.17 -15.33 0.05
C TYR A 258 -9.33 -16.02 0.78
N ILE A 259 -10.06 -15.23 1.57
CA ILE A 259 -11.33 -15.55 2.23
C ILE A 259 -12.26 -14.37 1.98
N ILE A 260 -13.30 -14.60 1.18
CA ILE A 260 -14.32 -13.62 0.82
C ILE A 260 -15.68 -14.15 1.32
N PRO A 261 -16.23 -13.60 2.41
CA PRO A 261 -17.56 -13.97 2.90
C PRO A 261 -18.64 -13.86 1.81
N ALA A 262 -19.55 -14.82 1.82
CA ALA A 262 -20.61 -15.02 0.86
C ALA A 262 -21.99 -14.90 1.53
N HIS A 263 -23.02 -14.64 0.72
CA HIS A 263 -24.43 -14.61 1.15
C HIS A 263 -24.63 -13.74 2.40
N VAL A 264 -23.91 -12.61 2.47
CA VAL A 264 -23.51 -12.03 3.75
C VAL A 264 -24.68 -11.52 4.61
N GLU A 265 -25.83 -11.29 4.00
CA GLU A 265 -27.06 -10.93 4.67
C GLU A 265 -28.04 -12.09 4.91
N ARG A 266 -27.85 -13.27 4.31
CA ARG A 266 -28.82 -14.38 4.29
C ARG A 266 -29.21 -14.86 5.70
N ALA A 267 -28.24 -14.93 6.62
CA ALA A 267 -28.46 -15.31 8.01
C ALA A 267 -29.00 -14.18 8.93
N GLY A 268 -29.32 -13.01 8.38
CA GLY A 268 -29.86 -11.86 9.13
C GLY A 268 -28.79 -10.99 9.81
N CYS A 269 -29.21 -9.90 10.45
CA CYS A 269 -28.31 -8.94 11.10
C CYS A 269 -27.90 -9.34 12.55
N GLY A 270 -28.38 -10.50 13.02
CA GLY A 270 -28.22 -10.95 14.40
C GLY A 270 -26.93 -11.76 14.64
N VAL A 271 -26.81 -12.33 15.84
CA VAL A 271 -25.74 -13.27 16.16
C VAL A 271 -25.86 -14.50 15.26
N GLY A 272 -24.79 -14.82 14.53
CA GLY A 272 -24.78 -15.89 13.52
C GLY A 272 -24.78 -15.40 12.08
N GLY A 273 -25.11 -14.13 11.82
CA GLY A 273 -24.88 -13.46 10.54
C GLY A 273 -23.54 -12.72 10.48
N TYR A 274 -23.23 -12.10 9.35
CA TYR A 274 -22.05 -11.24 9.21
C TYR A 274 -22.35 -9.82 9.69
N SER A 275 -21.91 -9.46 10.89
CA SER A 275 -21.98 -8.08 11.38
C SER A 275 -20.78 -7.25 10.91
N ILE A 276 -20.86 -5.92 11.05
CA ILE A 276 -19.69 -5.06 10.79
C ILE A 276 -18.51 -5.44 11.71
N ALA A 277 -18.77 -5.83 12.96
CA ALA A 277 -17.73 -6.31 13.86
C ALA A 277 -17.04 -7.56 13.32
N ALA A 278 -17.76 -8.48 12.66
CA ALA A 278 -17.17 -9.69 12.08
C ALA A 278 -16.20 -9.35 10.96
N PHE A 279 -16.61 -8.49 10.01
CA PHE A 279 -15.74 -8.05 8.92
C PHE A 279 -14.53 -7.26 9.41
N ARG A 280 -14.73 -6.38 10.40
CA ARG A 280 -13.63 -5.63 11.03
C ARG A 280 -12.61 -6.60 11.66
N ASP A 281 -13.06 -7.63 12.37
CA ASP A 281 -12.19 -8.57 13.09
C ASP A 281 -11.46 -9.48 12.12
N MET A 282 -12.13 -9.99 11.07
CA MET A 282 -11.48 -10.74 10.00
C MET A 282 -10.38 -9.90 9.32
N ASN A 283 -10.68 -8.66 8.93
CA ASN A 283 -9.70 -7.77 8.29
C ASN A 283 -8.57 -7.33 9.23
N ASP A 284 -8.83 -7.14 10.52
CA ASP A 284 -7.79 -6.83 11.51
C ASP A 284 -6.78 -7.96 11.69
N ASN A 285 -7.23 -9.21 11.61
CA ASN A 285 -6.40 -10.39 11.84
C ASN A 285 -5.78 -10.96 10.55
N GLY A 286 -6.31 -10.61 9.37
CA GLY A 286 -5.79 -11.10 8.09
C GLY A 286 -6.04 -10.14 6.93
N PRO A 287 -5.51 -8.91 6.94
CA PRO A 287 -5.84 -7.90 5.93
C PRO A 287 -5.41 -8.27 4.50
N SER A 288 -4.45 -9.19 4.32
CA SER A 288 -4.05 -9.65 2.99
C SER A 288 -4.91 -10.79 2.44
N VAL A 289 -5.72 -11.43 3.29
CA VAL A 289 -6.52 -12.61 2.89
C VAL A 289 -8.02 -12.35 3.05
N ALA A 290 -8.44 -11.53 4.01
CA ALA A 290 -9.81 -11.09 4.24
C ALA A 290 -9.97 -9.60 3.89
N PHE A 291 -10.18 -9.32 2.60
CA PHE A 291 -10.17 -7.98 2.02
C PHE A 291 -11.44 -7.62 1.24
N GLY A 292 -12.50 -8.42 1.35
CA GLY A 292 -13.76 -8.12 0.68
C GLY A 292 -14.86 -9.10 1.05
N PHE A 293 -16.04 -8.89 0.48
CA PHE A 293 -17.21 -9.77 0.58
C PHE A 293 -17.91 -9.84 -0.79
N GLU A 294 -18.75 -10.84 -0.97
CA GLU A 294 -19.74 -10.92 -2.05
C GLU A 294 -21.01 -10.19 -1.61
N GLY A 295 -21.13 -8.91 -1.96
CA GLY A 295 -22.26 -8.06 -1.55
C GLY A 295 -23.33 -7.94 -2.63
N ILE A 296 -23.05 -8.59 -3.77
CA ILE A 296 -23.98 -8.86 -4.83
C ILE A 296 -24.13 -10.40 -4.86
N PRO A 297 -25.27 -10.93 -4.41
CA PRO A 297 -25.52 -12.36 -4.30
C PRO A 297 -25.96 -12.97 -5.63
N GLY A 298 -25.62 -14.25 -5.83
CA GLY A 298 -26.10 -15.06 -6.96
C GLY A 298 -27.60 -15.41 -6.89
N HIS A 299 -28.04 -16.48 -7.57
CA HIS A 299 -29.47 -16.89 -7.58
C HIS A 299 -30.45 -15.79 -8.06
N ASP A 300 -30.01 -14.88 -8.94
CA ASP A 300 -30.78 -13.71 -9.36
C ASP A 300 -32.09 -14.02 -10.12
N LYS A 301 -32.27 -15.24 -10.67
CA LYS A 301 -33.56 -15.64 -11.28
C LYS A 301 -34.60 -16.04 -10.23
N GLY A 302 -34.16 -16.35 -9.01
CA GLY A 302 -34.98 -16.92 -7.96
C GLY A 302 -36.08 -15.99 -7.48
N PRO A 303 -37.23 -16.52 -7.03
CA PRO A 303 -38.34 -15.70 -6.52
C PRO A 303 -37.95 -14.90 -5.27
N ASN A 304 -37.08 -15.45 -4.44
CA ASN A 304 -36.27 -14.69 -3.49
C ASN A 304 -34.97 -14.34 -4.21
N ARG A 305 -34.90 -13.17 -4.85
CA ARG A 305 -33.69 -12.73 -5.57
C ARG A 305 -32.50 -12.72 -4.61
N GLY A 306 -31.38 -13.34 -4.97
CA GLY A 306 -30.24 -13.48 -4.04
C GLY A 306 -30.38 -14.59 -3.00
N GLU A 307 -31.47 -15.38 -3.06
CA GLU A 307 -32.00 -16.17 -1.94
C GLU A 307 -32.26 -15.38 -0.64
N PHE A 308 -32.32 -14.05 -0.73
CA PHE A 308 -32.56 -13.20 0.43
C PHE A 308 -34.05 -13.13 0.73
N GLY A 309 -34.50 -14.01 1.62
CA GLY A 309 -35.85 -14.01 2.17
C GLY A 309 -36.12 -12.85 3.13
N ALA A 310 -37.35 -12.79 3.66
CA ALA A 310 -37.77 -11.72 4.58
C ALA A 310 -36.96 -11.65 5.89
N GLY A 311 -36.26 -12.73 6.27
CA GLY A 311 -35.39 -12.80 7.44
C GLY A 311 -33.93 -12.36 7.19
N ALA A 312 -33.52 -12.16 5.93
CA ALA A 312 -32.20 -11.66 5.59
C ALA A 312 -32.01 -10.24 6.16
N CYS A 313 -30.77 -9.82 6.38
CA CYS A 313 -30.49 -8.46 6.82
C CYS A 313 -30.96 -7.48 5.72
N GLY A 314 -31.77 -6.48 6.09
CA GLY A 314 -32.43 -5.60 5.12
C GLY A 314 -33.70 -6.15 4.47
N GLY A 315 -34.02 -7.45 4.68
CA GLY A 315 -35.29 -8.09 4.33
C GLY A 315 -35.52 -8.37 2.84
N GLY A 316 -34.45 -8.45 2.05
CA GLY A 316 -34.45 -8.64 0.60
C GLY A 316 -33.27 -7.92 -0.06
N THR A 317 -33.18 -8.01 -1.38
CA THR A 317 -32.20 -7.26 -2.19
C THR A 317 -32.70 -5.86 -2.56
N TYR A 318 -31.80 -5.03 -3.09
CA TYR A 318 -32.01 -3.64 -3.49
C TYR A 318 -31.32 -3.42 -4.83
N GLY A 319 -32.06 -3.58 -5.92
CA GLY A 319 -31.46 -3.58 -7.26
C GLY A 319 -30.61 -4.83 -7.52
N GLY A 320 -30.95 -5.95 -6.89
CA GLY A 320 -30.15 -7.19 -6.89
C GLY A 320 -29.02 -7.22 -5.86
N ALA A 321 -28.48 -6.09 -5.42
CA ALA A 321 -27.46 -6.05 -4.38
C ALA A 321 -28.03 -6.22 -2.96
N GLY A 322 -27.22 -6.70 -2.02
CA GLY A 322 -27.53 -6.71 -0.59
C GLY A 322 -27.54 -5.31 0.05
N ILE A 323 -28.19 -5.17 1.21
CA ILE A 323 -28.28 -3.87 1.90
C ILE A 323 -26.91 -3.34 2.33
N TYR A 324 -25.91 -4.20 2.56
CA TYR A 324 -24.57 -3.77 2.98
C TYR A 324 -23.87 -2.93 1.92
N VAL A 325 -24.18 -3.15 0.63
CA VAL A 325 -23.62 -2.40 -0.52
C VAL A 325 -24.56 -1.29 -0.97
N ALA A 326 -25.87 -1.59 -1.05
CA ALA A 326 -26.87 -0.69 -1.59
C ALA A 326 -27.13 0.54 -0.70
N GLN A 327 -26.95 0.42 0.62
CA GLN A 327 -27.16 1.55 1.52
C GLN A 327 -25.95 2.49 1.53
N VAL A 328 -26.18 3.75 1.14
CA VAL A 328 -25.18 4.83 1.32
C VAL A 328 -25.08 5.20 2.80
N GLY A 329 -23.86 5.29 3.31
CA GLY A 329 -23.56 5.42 4.74
C GLY A 329 -23.73 4.11 5.53
N GLY A 330 -24.01 2.99 4.83
CA GLY A 330 -24.25 1.68 5.45
C GLY A 330 -22.99 0.97 5.94
N LEU A 331 -23.10 -0.36 6.08
CA LEU A 331 -22.03 -1.21 6.60
C LEU A 331 -20.73 -1.07 5.79
N TRP A 332 -20.81 -1.17 4.47
CA TRP A 332 -19.62 -1.11 3.63
C TRP A 332 -18.91 0.24 3.75
N ASP A 333 -19.66 1.34 3.68
CA ASP A 333 -19.09 2.69 3.83
C ASP A 333 -18.43 2.90 5.19
N ASN A 334 -18.91 2.24 6.26
CA ASN A 334 -18.26 2.29 7.57
C ASN A 334 -16.96 1.47 7.63
N LEU A 335 -16.88 0.33 6.93
CA LEU A 335 -15.60 -0.39 6.76
C LEU A 335 -14.58 0.49 6.03
N LEU A 336 -15.02 1.16 4.95
CA LEU A 336 -14.18 2.09 4.20
C LEU A 336 -13.77 3.29 5.06
N ALA A 337 -14.71 3.88 5.82
CA ALA A 337 -14.46 4.99 6.73
C ALA A 337 -13.46 4.64 7.83
N ASP A 338 -13.35 3.38 8.25
CA ASP A 338 -12.31 2.92 9.17
C ASP A 338 -10.91 2.85 8.53
N GLY A 339 -10.78 3.17 7.24
CA GLY A 339 -9.54 3.06 6.47
C GLY A 339 -9.24 1.63 6.03
N ARG A 340 -10.21 0.71 6.07
CA ARG A 340 -10.02 -0.68 5.67
C ARG A 340 -10.07 -0.81 4.15
N ARG A 341 -9.16 -1.61 3.61
CA ARG A 341 -9.23 -2.12 2.23
C ARG A 341 -10.18 -3.31 2.22
N PHE A 342 -11.48 -3.01 2.17
CA PHE A 342 -12.54 -4.00 2.18
C PHE A 342 -13.45 -3.76 0.98
N PHE A 343 -13.43 -4.69 0.03
CA PHE A 343 -13.95 -4.51 -1.32
C PHE A 343 -15.21 -5.33 -1.57
N ASN A 344 -16.02 -4.87 -2.51
CA ASN A 344 -17.22 -5.56 -2.97
C ASN A 344 -16.90 -6.39 -4.23
N PHE A 345 -17.49 -7.57 -4.29
CA PHE A 345 -17.47 -8.47 -5.44
C PHE A 345 -18.88 -9.04 -5.70
N ASP A 346 -19.07 -9.61 -6.89
CA ASP A 346 -20.26 -10.40 -7.27
C ASP A 346 -19.89 -11.86 -7.53
N ASN A 347 -20.90 -12.71 -7.61
CA ASN A 347 -20.75 -14.13 -7.89
C ASN A 347 -22.07 -14.77 -8.33
N SER A 348 -22.04 -15.80 -9.18
CA SER A 348 -23.29 -16.41 -9.68
C SER A 348 -23.99 -17.34 -8.70
N ASP A 349 -23.26 -17.90 -7.73
CA ASP A 349 -23.71 -18.98 -6.87
C ASP A 349 -24.40 -20.13 -7.64
N PHE A 350 -23.82 -20.49 -8.79
CA PHE A 350 -24.50 -21.37 -9.75
C PHE A 350 -24.63 -22.81 -9.25
N HIS A 351 -25.86 -23.33 -9.23
CA HIS A 351 -26.19 -24.72 -8.92
C HIS A 351 -26.92 -25.44 -10.08
N ASP A 352 -27.92 -24.80 -10.70
CA ASP A 352 -28.69 -25.34 -11.83
C ASP A 352 -29.27 -24.26 -12.77
N ASP A 353 -29.36 -24.57 -14.07
CA ASP A 353 -29.72 -23.62 -15.12
C ASP A 353 -31.22 -23.55 -15.45
N GLY A 354 -32.08 -24.30 -14.75
CA GLY A 354 -33.52 -24.31 -15.01
C GLY A 354 -34.04 -25.57 -15.68
N THR A 355 -33.17 -26.48 -16.14
CA THR A 355 -33.60 -27.79 -16.66
C THR A 355 -34.34 -28.63 -15.60
N ASN A 356 -34.17 -28.30 -14.30
CA ASN A 356 -34.94 -28.85 -13.17
C ASN A 356 -35.65 -27.77 -12.32
N ALA A 357 -36.18 -26.70 -12.92
CA ALA A 357 -36.74 -25.54 -12.20
C ALA A 357 -35.70 -24.72 -11.39
N GLY A 358 -34.42 -24.80 -11.79
CA GLY A 358 -33.31 -24.00 -11.27
C GLY A 358 -33.53 -22.47 -11.34
N ILE A 359 -32.85 -21.77 -10.44
CA ILE A 359 -33.01 -20.35 -10.16
C ILE A 359 -31.76 -19.51 -10.49
N ASP A 360 -30.84 -20.07 -11.28
CA ASP A 360 -29.50 -19.51 -11.46
C ASP A 360 -29.21 -19.13 -12.89
N PHE A 361 -28.51 -18.00 -13.06
CA PHE A 361 -27.79 -17.71 -14.29
C PHE A 361 -26.49 -18.49 -14.33
N TRP A 362 -26.09 -18.98 -15.51
CA TRP A 362 -24.76 -19.59 -15.65
C TRP A 362 -23.67 -18.60 -15.21
N PRO A 363 -22.51 -19.04 -14.70
CA PRO A 363 -21.43 -18.12 -14.34
C PRO A 363 -21.07 -17.22 -15.51
N GLY A 364 -20.97 -15.91 -15.28
CA GLY A 364 -20.74 -14.90 -16.32
C GLY A 364 -21.91 -14.63 -17.27
N GLU A 365 -23.05 -15.30 -17.13
CA GLU A 365 -24.24 -15.03 -17.97
C GLU A 365 -24.91 -13.72 -17.55
N TYR A 366 -25.03 -13.47 -16.24
CA TYR A 366 -25.65 -12.26 -15.69
C TYR A 366 -24.67 -11.44 -14.82
N GLU A 367 -23.98 -12.05 -13.85
CA GLU A 367 -23.02 -11.36 -12.98
C GLU A 367 -21.57 -11.52 -13.46
N LYS A 368 -20.80 -10.44 -13.30
CA LYS A 368 -19.38 -10.38 -13.69
C LYS A 368 -18.61 -9.40 -12.80
N THR A 369 -17.62 -9.92 -12.09
CA THR A 369 -16.61 -9.10 -11.43
C THR A 369 -15.51 -8.80 -12.44
N TYR A 370 -15.34 -7.53 -12.77
CA TYR A 370 -14.23 -7.03 -13.56
C TYR A 370 -13.10 -6.65 -12.61
N THR A 371 -11.95 -7.30 -12.74
CA THR A 371 -10.76 -7.03 -11.93
C THR A 371 -9.59 -6.65 -12.82
N LYS A 372 -8.93 -5.54 -12.52
CA LYS A 372 -7.71 -5.14 -13.21
C LYS A 372 -6.54 -5.97 -12.68
N VAL A 373 -6.07 -6.89 -13.50
CA VAL A 373 -4.97 -7.79 -13.18
C VAL A 373 -3.68 -7.29 -13.82
N LYS A 374 -2.59 -7.29 -13.05
CA LYS A 374 -1.24 -6.90 -13.48
C LYS A 374 -0.31 -8.10 -13.33
N THR A 375 0.49 -8.40 -14.34
CA THR A 375 1.49 -9.48 -14.24
C THR A 375 2.78 -8.99 -13.59
N ALA A 376 3.39 -9.79 -12.72
CA ALA A 376 4.72 -9.50 -12.18
C ALA A 376 5.84 -9.54 -13.25
N LEU A 377 5.59 -10.10 -14.44
CA LEU A 377 6.57 -10.25 -15.54
C LEU A 377 6.21 -9.34 -16.72
N PRO A 378 6.90 -8.20 -16.91
CA PRO A 378 6.54 -7.19 -17.92
C PRO A 378 6.46 -7.67 -19.38
N THR A 379 7.08 -8.80 -19.70
CA THR A 379 7.10 -9.40 -21.04
C THR A 379 6.11 -10.56 -21.23
N SER A 380 5.40 -10.96 -20.16
CA SER A 380 4.43 -12.06 -20.19
C SER A 380 3.06 -11.58 -20.65
N SER A 381 2.45 -12.29 -21.59
CA SER A 381 1.02 -12.15 -21.92
C SER A 381 0.12 -13.12 -21.14
N THR A 382 0.71 -13.96 -20.29
CA THR A 382 0.00 -14.95 -19.47
C THR A 382 -0.11 -14.47 -18.03
N PHE A 383 -1.32 -14.51 -17.48
CA PHE A 383 -1.62 -14.17 -16.09
C PHE A 383 -1.66 -15.44 -15.24
N THR A 384 -1.06 -15.36 -14.06
CA THR A 384 -1.06 -16.46 -13.09
C THR A 384 -2.27 -16.37 -12.14
N GLN A 385 -2.51 -17.43 -11.36
CA GLN A 385 -3.50 -17.41 -10.29
C GLN A 385 -3.17 -16.35 -9.23
N GLU A 386 -1.88 -16.21 -8.89
CA GLU A 386 -1.42 -15.20 -7.94
C GLU A 386 -1.65 -13.79 -8.49
N ASP A 387 -1.45 -13.54 -9.78
CA ASP A 387 -1.76 -12.25 -10.41
C ASP A 387 -3.25 -11.90 -10.24
N VAL A 388 -4.16 -12.86 -10.47
CA VAL A 388 -5.61 -12.65 -10.29
C VAL A 388 -5.95 -12.33 -8.83
N ILE A 389 -5.39 -13.09 -7.87
CA ILE A 389 -5.61 -12.84 -6.44
C ILE A 389 -5.04 -11.47 -6.03
N ASN A 390 -3.88 -11.09 -6.56
CA ASN A 390 -3.31 -9.74 -6.37
C ASN A 390 -4.22 -8.66 -6.95
N GLY A 391 -4.83 -8.90 -8.11
CA GLY A 391 -5.83 -8.04 -8.72
C GLY A 391 -7.06 -7.84 -7.82
N LEU A 392 -7.64 -8.94 -7.32
CA LEU A 392 -8.78 -8.90 -6.39
C LEU A 392 -8.41 -8.12 -5.12
N ARG A 393 -7.27 -8.45 -4.52
CA ARG A 393 -6.74 -7.77 -3.32
C ARG A 393 -6.45 -6.29 -3.54
N SER A 394 -6.10 -5.90 -4.75
CA SER A 394 -5.85 -4.49 -5.07
C SER A 394 -7.10 -3.62 -4.93
N GLY A 395 -8.29 -4.22 -5.05
CA GLY A 395 -9.56 -3.50 -5.05
C GLY A 395 -9.83 -2.74 -6.34
N ASN A 396 -8.97 -2.86 -7.37
CA ASN A 396 -9.24 -2.30 -8.69
C ASN A 396 -10.23 -3.18 -9.45
N SER A 397 -11.46 -3.22 -8.92
CA SER A 397 -12.53 -4.06 -9.42
C SER A 397 -13.89 -3.37 -9.37
N TYR A 398 -14.81 -3.79 -10.23
CA TYR A 398 -16.21 -3.40 -10.23
C TYR A 398 -17.10 -4.57 -10.63
N SER A 399 -18.34 -4.56 -10.17
CA SER A 399 -19.31 -5.65 -10.37
C SER A 399 -20.47 -5.17 -11.24
N VAL A 400 -21.02 -6.05 -12.06
CA VAL A 400 -21.98 -5.68 -13.12
C VAL A 400 -23.06 -6.74 -13.30
N HIS A 401 -24.32 -6.32 -13.26
CA HIS A 401 -25.46 -7.12 -13.70
C HIS A 401 -25.71 -6.96 -15.20
N GLY A 402 -25.99 -8.09 -15.86
CA GLY A 402 -26.55 -8.18 -17.20
C GLY A 402 -25.78 -7.40 -18.27
N ASP A 403 -24.47 -7.28 -18.12
CA ASP A 403 -23.60 -6.49 -19.00
C ASP A 403 -24.03 -5.02 -19.14
N LEU A 404 -24.58 -4.42 -18.07
CA LEU A 404 -25.01 -3.01 -18.08
C LEU A 404 -23.89 -2.07 -18.56
N ILE A 405 -22.66 -2.35 -18.14
CA ILE A 405 -21.42 -1.76 -18.68
C ILE A 405 -20.40 -2.86 -18.97
N ASN A 406 -19.51 -2.63 -19.92
CA ASN A 406 -18.43 -3.57 -20.25
C ASN A 406 -17.02 -2.96 -20.14
N ASP A 407 -16.91 -1.69 -19.79
CA ASP A 407 -15.64 -1.03 -19.49
C ASP A 407 -15.85 0.19 -18.58
N LEU A 408 -14.90 0.42 -17.66
CA LEU A 408 -14.89 1.51 -16.70
C LEU A 408 -13.45 2.06 -16.52
N ASP A 409 -13.25 3.33 -16.88
CA ASP A 409 -12.10 4.15 -16.50
C ASP A 409 -12.55 5.13 -15.41
N TYR A 410 -12.25 4.78 -14.17
CA TYR A 410 -12.58 5.54 -12.98
C TYR A 410 -11.31 5.94 -12.23
N LYS A 411 -11.06 7.24 -12.12
CA LYS A 411 -9.86 7.80 -11.47
C LYS A 411 -10.13 9.11 -10.74
N VAL A 412 -9.34 9.38 -9.71
CA VAL A 412 -9.25 10.70 -9.08
C VAL A 412 -7.93 11.32 -9.49
N VAL A 413 -7.96 12.59 -9.92
CA VAL A 413 -6.82 13.32 -10.46
C VAL A 413 -6.53 14.56 -9.62
N PHE A 414 -5.27 14.75 -9.24
CA PHE A 414 -4.76 15.98 -8.64
C PHE A 414 -3.78 16.64 -9.62
N LYS A 415 -4.11 17.85 -10.09
CA LYS A 415 -3.26 18.61 -11.00
C LYS A 415 -2.12 19.25 -10.21
N THR A 416 -0.88 19.05 -10.67
CA THR A 416 0.31 19.73 -10.13
C THR A 416 1.07 20.43 -11.25
N PRO A 417 1.96 21.41 -10.96
CA PRO A 417 2.77 22.05 -11.99
C PRO A 417 3.77 21.11 -12.68
N PHE A 418 3.94 19.87 -12.22
CA PHE A 418 4.94 18.88 -12.69
C PHE A 418 4.29 17.68 -13.38
N GLY A 419 2.98 17.75 -13.62
CA GLY A 419 2.18 16.64 -14.14
C GLY A 419 1.03 16.29 -13.20
N ASN A 420 0.05 15.58 -13.74
CA ASN A 420 -1.09 15.11 -12.97
C ASN A 420 -0.69 13.90 -12.13
N LYS A 421 -1.02 13.89 -10.84
CA LYS A 421 -1.07 12.67 -10.04
C LYS A 421 -2.47 12.08 -10.15
N SER A 422 -2.60 10.76 -10.15
CA SER A 422 -3.91 10.09 -10.15
C SER A 422 -3.89 8.79 -9.39
N ALA A 423 -5.06 8.37 -8.91
CA ALA A 423 -5.31 7.06 -8.33
C ALA A 423 -6.57 6.44 -8.97
N THR A 424 -6.62 5.12 -9.10
CA THR A 424 -7.80 4.36 -9.51
C THR A 424 -8.38 3.54 -8.34
N MET A 425 -9.36 2.68 -8.60
CA MET A 425 -10.06 1.90 -7.58
C MET A 425 -9.06 1.09 -6.74
N GLY A 426 -9.27 1.10 -5.42
CA GLY A 426 -8.40 0.50 -4.42
C GLY A 426 -7.15 1.31 -4.05
N GLU A 427 -6.70 2.21 -4.93
CA GLU A 427 -5.52 3.05 -4.70
C GLU A 427 -5.84 4.29 -3.83
N THR A 428 -4.78 4.97 -3.38
CA THR A 428 -4.89 6.21 -2.59
C THR A 428 -4.13 7.35 -3.24
N LEU A 429 -4.80 8.48 -3.42
CA LEU A 429 -4.19 9.72 -3.90
C LEU A 429 -3.80 10.63 -2.73
N PRO A 430 -2.51 10.85 -2.45
CA PRO A 430 -2.07 11.82 -1.46
C PRO A 430 -2.32 13.25 -1.95
N VAL A 431 -3.08 14.06 -1.19
CA VAL A 431 -3.38 15.46 -1.52
C VAL A 431 -3.36 16.34 -0.27
N LYS A 432 -2.81 17.55 -0.35
CA LYS A 432 -2.83 18.48 0.79
C LYS A 432 -4.26 18.94 1.11
N LYS A 433 -4.60 19.03 2.39
CA LYS A 433 -5.87 19.63 2.85
C LYS A 433 -6.03 21.06 2.29
N GLY A 434 -7.23 21.37 1.81
CA GLY A 434 -7.60 22.63 1.16
C GLY A 434 -7.42 22.65 -0.36
N ASN A 435 -6.75 21.65 -0.94
CA ASN A 435 -6.66 21.52 -2.39
C ASN A 435 -7.93 20.86 -2.97
N ARG A 436 -8.03 20.89 -4.31
CA ARG A 436 -9.10 20.25 -5.07
C ARG A 436 -8.59 19.05 -5.86
N VAL A 437 -9.42 18.02 -5.93
CA VAL A 437 -9.25 16.88 -6.83
C VAL A 437 -10.38 16.84 -7.86
N THR A 438 -10.10 16.26 -9.01
CA THR A 438 -11.10 15.98 -10.05
C THR A 438 -11.34 14.48 -10.12
N VAL A 439 -12.54 14.05 -9.77
CA VAL A 439 -13.04 12.70 -10.04
C VAL A 439 -13.41 12.62 -11.52
N GLN A 440 -12.89 11.63 -12.23
CA GLN A 440 -13.17 11.36 -13.64
C GLN A 440 -13.77 9.96 -13.75
N ILE A 441 -14.96 9.88 -14.33
CA ILE A 441 -15.66 8.63 -14.59
C ILE A 441 -15.89 8.54 -16.09
N ARG A 442 -15.55 7.40 -16.67
CA ARG A 442 -15.72 7.12 -18.08
C ARG A 442 -16.14 5.67 -18.26
N PHE A 443 -17.33 5.41 -18.79
CA PHE A 443 -17.85 4.05 -18.95
C PHE A 443 -18.44 3.83 -20.34
N ARG A 444 -18.63 2.57 -20.71
CA ARG A 444 -19.32 2.19 -21.95
C ARG A 444 -20.19 0.95 -21.73
N SER A 445 -21.32 0.91 -22.44
CA SER A 445 -22.20 -0.26 -22.51
C SER A 445 -21.97 -1.04 -23.82
N PRO A 446 -22.10 -2.37 -23.82
CA PRO A 446 -22.04 -3.18 -25.03
C PRO A 446 -23.31 -3.01 -25.87
N ALA A 447 -23.26 -3.45 -27.13
CA ALA A 447 -24.40 -3.35 -28.04
C ALA A 447 -25.55 -4.32 -27.68
N ALA A 448 -25.23 -5.41 -26.96
CA ALA A 448 -26.17 -6.42 -26.50
C ALA A 448 -25.64 -7.04 -25.20
N SER A 449 -26.55 -7.57 -24.38
CA SER A 449 -26.24 -8.41 -23.21
C SER A 449 -26.33 -9.90 -23.58
N ASN A 450 -26.10 -10.77 -22.60
CA ASN A 450 -26.30 -12.21 -22.70
C ASN A 450 -27.78 -12.68 -22.60
N CYS A 451 -28.73 -11.75 -22.55
CA CYS A 451 -30.17 -12.08 -22.47
C CYS A 451 -30.65 -12.81 -23.73
N GLN A 452 -31.34 -13.93 -23.55
CA GLN A 452 -31.88 -14.79 -24.60
C GLN A 452 -33.31 -15.25 -24.26
N PRO A 453 -34.34 -14.79 -25.01
CA PRO A 453 -35.72 -15.20 -24.78
C PRO A 453 -35.90 -16.71 -24.95
N GLY A 454 -36.55 -17.35 -23.99
CA GLY A 454 -36.80 -18.80 -23.98
C GLY A 454 -35.61 -19.64 -23.52
N VAL A 455 -34.49 -19.01 -23.16
CA VAL A 455 -33.28 -19.68 -22.64
C VAL A 455 -33.01 -19.25 -21.21
N ASN A 456 -32.73 -17.96 -21.00
CA ASN A 456 -32.42 -17.38 -19.68
C ASN A 456 -33.36 -16.19 -19.33
N ALA A 457 -34.45 -16.09 -20.09
CA ALA A 457 -35.60 -15.22 -19.90
C ALA A 457 -36.85 -15.94 -20.45
N SER A 458 -38.05 -15.46 -20.15
CA SER A 458 -39.29 -16.03 -20.70
C SER A 458 -39.30 -15.98 -22.23
N ALA A 459 -39.94 -16.96 -22.88
CA ALA A 459 -39.99 -17.03 -24.35
C ALA A 459 -40.59 -15.79 -25.04
N GLY A 460 -41.50 -15.08 -24.36
CA GLY A 460 -42.10 -13.83 -24.84
C GLY A 460 -41.38 -12.55 -24.39
N TYR A 461 -40.31 -12.67 -23.61
CA TYR A 461 -39.55 -11.52 -23.11
C TYR A 461 -38.77 -10.85 -24.25
N VAL A 462 -38.65 -9.52 -24.19
CA VAL A 462 -37.90 -8.73 -25.17
C VAL A 462 -36.63 -8.20 -24.53
N CYS A 463 -35.52 -8.90 -24.77
CA CYS A 463 -34.20 -8.48 -24.31
C CYS A 463 -33.83 -7.11 -24.89
N GLN A 464 -33.58 -6.13 -24.02
CA GLN A 464 -33.16 -4.79 -24.39
C GLN A 464 -31.64 -4.69 -24.49
N ALA A 465 -31.15 -3.78 -25.34
CA ALA A 465 -29.74 -3.40 -25.28
C ALA A 465 -29.44 -2.73 -23.93
N PRO A 466 -28.33 -3.07 -23.26
CA PRO A 466 -27.98 -2.48 -21.97
C PRO A 466 -27.69 -0.99 -22.13
N ALA A 467 -28.31 -0.17 -21.29
CA ALA A 467 -28.13 1.27 -21.27
C ALA A 467 -28.23 1.81 -19.85
N VAL A 468 -27.23 2.58 -19.43
CA VAL A 468 -27.23 3.27 -18.13
C VAL A 468 -28.12 4.51 -18.22
N HIS A 469 -29.07 4.64 -17.30
CA HIS A 469 -29.89 5.84 -17.15
C HIS A 469 -29.15 6.92 -16.36
N HIS A 470 -28.58 6.54 -15.22
CA HIS A 470 -27.88 7.47 -14.34
C HIS A 470 -26.76 6.79 -13.54
N VAL A 471 -25.79 7.59 -13.09
CA VAL A 471 -24.65 7.20 -12.24
C VAL A 471 -24.59 8.11 -11.01
N GLN A 472 -24.60 7.52 -9.83
CA GLN A 472 -24.42 8.24 -8.57
C GLN A 472 -22.95 8.17 -8.12
N LEU A 473 -22.37 9.33 -7.81
CA LEU A 473 -21.07 9.48 -7.16
C LEU A 473 -21.28 9.62 -5.65
N ILE A 474 -20.70 8.71 -4.90
CA ILE A 474 -20.76 8.65 -3.44
C ILE A 474 -19.40 9.07 -2.89
N GLN A 475 -19.40 10.06 -2.00
CA GLN A 475 -18.22 10.50 -1.27
C GLN A 475 -18.39 10.14 0.20
N GLY A 476 -17.36 9.55 0.79
CA GLY A 476 -17.30 9.28 2.22
C GLY A 476 -16.04 9.80 2.88
N ARG A 477 -16.10 10.04 4.19
CA ARG A 477 -14.97 10.45 5.02
C ARG A 477 -14.22 9.22 5.55
N ILE A 478 -12.92 9.35 5.79
CA ILE A 478 -12.15 8.41 6.59
C ILE A 478 -12.06 8.95 8.02
N ASN A 479 -12.36 8.11 8.99
CA ASN A 479 -12.25 8.38 10.41
C ASN A 479 -10.78 8.63 10.77
N PRO A 480 -10.46 9.67 11.59
CA PRO A 480 -9.10 9.88 12.09
C PRO A 480 -8.54 8.70 12.89
N THR A 481 -9.44 7.90 13.47
CA THR A 481 -9.11 6.69 14.23
C THR A 481 -9.91 5.52 13.68
N LYS A 482 -9.20 4.45 13.32
CA LYS A 482 -9.78 3.16 12.98
C LYS A 482 -10.55 2.59 14.18
N ALA A 483 -11.74 2.03 13.95
CA ALA A 483 -12.49 1.35 15.00
C ALA A 483 -11.66 0.20 15.62
N ALA A 484 -11.60 0.14 16.96
CA ALA A 484 -10.84 -0.85 17.71
C ALA A 484 -11.78 -1.82 18.46
N LYS A 485 -11.47 -3.13 18.40
CA LYS A 485 -12.26 -4.21 19.00
C LYS A 485 -12.37 -4.09 20.52
N PHE A 486 -11.28 -3.68 21.17
CA PHE A 486 -11.21 -3.53 22.62
C PHE A 486 -11.05 -2.06 23.02
N LEU A 487 -11.43 -1.74 24.26
CA LEU A 487 -11.09 -0.47 24.89
C LEU A 487 -9.56 -0.39 25.14
N ALA A 488 -9.10 0.74 25.66
CA ALA A 488 -7.67 0.99 25.89
C ALA A 488 -7.00 0.00 26.87
N ASP A 489 -7.78 -0.78 27.63
CA ASP A 489 -7.30 -1.85 28.50
C ASP A 489 -6.88 -3.13 27.74
N GLY A 490 -7.19 -3.22 26.44
CA GLY A 490 -6.85 -4.33 25.57
C GLY A 490 -7.67 -5.60 25.77
N VAL A 491 -8.70 -5.59 26.63
CA VAL A 491 -9.49 -6.80 26.97
C VAL A 491 -11.00 -6.57 26.98
N THR A 492 -11.48 -5.36 27.29
CA THR A 492 -12.92 -5.08 27.36
C THR A 492 -13.46 -4.80 25.96
N PRO A 493 -14.49 -5.53 25.47
CA PRO A 493 -15.04 -5.32 24.13
C PRO A 493 -15.64 -3.91 24.00
N ASN A 494 -15.33 -3.24 22.90
CA ASN A 494 -15.78 -1.89 22.61
C ASN A 494 -17.09 -1.91 21.80
N PRO A 495 -18.24 -1.45 22.35
CA PRO A 495 -19.51 -1.42 21.62
C PRO A 495 -19.44 -0.62 20.30
N ALA A 496 -18.58 0.40 20.22
CA ALA A 496 -18.41 1.20 19.00
C ALA A 496 -17.85 0.37 17.83
N TYR A 497 -17.21 -0.77 18.10
CA TYR A 497 -16.72 -1.68 17.07
C TYR A 497 -17.83 -2.40 16.29
N ASN A 498 -19.06 -2.42 16.80
CA ASN A 498 -20.23 -2.93 16.09
C ASN A 498 -21.19 -1.80 15.63
N ALA A 499 -20.78 -0.54 15.77
CA ALA A 499 -21.61 0.60 15.39
C ALA A 499 -21.50 0.94 13.89
N ILE A 500 -22.61 1.43 13.34
CA ILE A 500 -22.76 2.03 12.00
C ILE A 500 -23.07 3.51 12.19
N ASP A 501 -22.25 4.39 11.62
CA ASP A 501 -22.54 5.82 11.49
C ASP A 501 -23.07 6.09 10.07
N PRO A 502 -24.36 6.44 9.88
CA PRO A 502 -24.93 6.68 8.57
C PRO A 502 -24.41 7.97 7.91
N THR A 503 -23.70 8.83 8.65
CA THR A 503 -23.19 10.11 8.14
C THR A 503 -21.82 10.01 7.49
N VAL A 504 -21.21 8.82 7.46
CA VAL A 504 -19.86 8.63 6.90
C VAL A 504 -19.81 8.83 5.38
N ALA A 505 -20.91 8.66 4.66
CA ALA A 505 -20.97 8.80 3.22
C ALA A 505 -22.30 9.38 2.73
N SER A 506 -22.28 10.03 1.56
CA SER A 506 -23.46 10.58 0.90
C SER A 506 -23.29 10.61 -0.61
N VAL A 507 -24.41 10.61 -1.35
CA VAL A 507 -24.39 10.90 -2.80
C VAL A 507 -24.10 12.39 -2.98
N VAL A 508 -22.97 12.72 -3.61
CA VAL A 508 -22.54 14.10 -3.85
C VAL A 508 -22.85 14.60 -5.25
N ALA A 509 -23.09 13.69 -6.18
CA ALA A 509 -23.57 14.00 -7.52
C ALA A 509 -24.31 12.80 -8.12
N THR A 510 -25.34 13.09 -8.91
CA THR A 510 -25.97 12.13 -9.82
C THR A 510 -25.77 12.66 -11.23
N PHE A 511 -25.27 11.83 -12.12
CA PHE A 511 -25.08 12.14 -13.54
C PHE A 511 -26.09 11.37 -14.36
N ASP A 512 -26.70 12.00 -15.36
CA ASP A 512 -27.63 11.34 -16.28
C ASP A 512 -27.53 11.95 -17.70
N ASN A 513 -28.29 11.41 -18.64
CA ASN A 513 -28.47 12.02 -19.97
C ASN A 513 -29.92 12.41 -20.24
N ASP A 514 -30.76 12.47 -19.20
CA ASP A 514 -32.15 12.90 -19.33
C ASP A 514 -32.20 14.41 -19.49
N GLN A 515 -32.63 14.88 -20.66
CA GLN A 515 -32.72 16.31 -20.99
C GLN A 515 -33.68 17.07 -20.07
N ASN A 516 -34.59 16.38 -19.37
CA ASN A 516 -35.55 16.98 -18.46
C ASN A 516 -35.08 17.02 -17.00
N SER A 517 -33.97 16.34 -16.68
CA SER A 517 -33.40 16.32 -15.33
C SER A 517 -32.49 17.54 -15.08
N ALA A 518 -32.44 18.03 -13.84
CA ALA A 518 -31.53 19.10 -13.41
C ALA A 518 -30.09 18.63 -13.14
N ASN A 519 -29.85 17.32 -13.17
CA ASN A 519 -28.54 16.73 -12.88
C ASN A 519 -27.49 17.09 -13.95
N PRO A 520 -26.20 17.15 -13.57
CA PRO A 520 -25.11 17.28 -14.53
C PRO A 520 -25.15 16.19 -15.61
N LYS A 521 -25.06 16.60 -16.88
CA LYS A 521 -25.07 15.69 -18.01
C LYS A 521 -23.68 15.13 -18.30
N TRP A 522 -23.64 13.89 -18.77
CA TRP A 522 -22.42 13.34 -19.35
C TRP A 522 -22.32 13.61 -20.84
N THR A 523 -21.10 13.52 -21.37
CA THR A 523 -20.86 13.59 -22.82
C THR A 523 -20.37 12.26 -23.35
N VAL A 524 -20.67 11.94 -24.59
CA VAL A 524 -20.12 10.74 -25.26
C VAL A 524 -18.91 11.16 -26.10
N ASP A 525 -17.75 10.55 -25.84
CA ASP A 525 -16.54 10.84 -26.60
C ASP A 525 -16.45 10.07 -27.93
N ALA A 526 -15.40 10.34 -28.70
CA ALA A 526 -15.20 9.74 -30.03
C ALA A 526 -15.03 8.21 -30.00
N GLN A 527 -14.70 7.63 -28.84
CA GLN A 527 -14.57 6.19 -28.64
C GLN A 527 -15.86 5.56 -28.10
N GLY A 528 -16.92 6.35 -27.94
CA GLY A 528 -18.24 5.89 -27.49
C GLY A 528 -18.37 5.75 -25.98
N TYR A 529 -17.50 6.37 -25.18
CA TYR A 529 -17.65 6.35 -23.72
C TYR A 529 -18.48 7.53 -23.24
N ALA A 530 -19.41 7.27 -22.32
CA ALA A 530 -19.98 8.30 -21.48
C ALA A 530 -18.93 8.82 -20.51
N THR A 531 -18.76 10.13 -20.43
CA THR A 531 -17.72 10.81 -19.66
C THR A 531 -18.32 11.85 -18.72
N MET A 532 -17.95 11.79 -17.45
CA MET A 532 -18.31 12.81 -16.46
C MET A 532 -17.15 13.17 -15.53
N THR A 533 -17.21 14.38 -14.99
CA THR A 533 -16.22 14.87 -14.01
C THR A 533 -16.89 15.57 -12.84
N TYR A 534 -16.35 15.38 -11.65
CA TYR A 534 -16.73 16.08 -10.43
C TYR A 534 -15.50 16.70 -9.77
N THR A 535 -15.61 17.89 -9.22
CA THR A 535 -14.51 18.51 -8.45
C THR A 535 -14.86 18.50 -6.97
N ALA A 536 -13.96 17.97 -6.14
CA ALA A 536 -14.14 17.86 -4.70
C ALA A 536 -13.03 18.60 -3.95
N ASP A 537 -13.40 19.28 -2.86
CA ASP A 537 -12.46 19.91 -1.92
C ASP A 537 -11.95 18.87 -0.92
N VAL A 538 -10.62 18.76 -0.78
CA VAL A 538 -9.98 17.84 0.18
C VAL A 538 -9.95 18.50 1.56
N GLN A 539 -10.88 18.14 2.44
CA GLN A 539 -10.97 18.71 3.81
C GLN A 539 -10.44 17.78 4.92
N GLY A 540 -10.27 16.51 4.58
CA GLY A 540 -9.81 15.40 5.40
C GLY A 540 -9.60 14.19 4.49
N ASP A 541 -9.19 13.07 5.07
CA ASP A 541 -9.10 11.80 4.36
C ASP A 541 -10.52 11.38 3.92
N MET A 542 -10.66 10.91 2.69
CA MET A 542 -11.94 10.60 2.08
C MET A 542 -11.83 9.48 1.04
N PHE A 543 -12.97 8.96 0.59
CA PHE A 543 -13.05 8.01 -0.51
C PHE A 543 -14.21 8.35 -1.44
N PHE A 544 -14.14 7.85 -2.67
CA PHE A 544 -15.17 7.98 -3.67
C PHE A 544 -15.52 6.61 -4.27
N ARG A 545 -16.79 6.26 -4.33
CA ARG A 545 -17.27 5.08 -5.09
C ARG A 545 -18.46 5.48 -5.96
N ILE A 546 -18.78 4.66 -6.95
CA ILE A 546 -19.92 4.91 -7.83
C ILE A 546 -20.84 3.69 -7.90
N ARG A 547 -22.11 3.97 -8.22
CA ARG A 547 -23.05 2.98 -8.71
C ARG A 547 -23.87 3.56 -9.86
N GLY A 548 -24.38 2.72 -10.74
CA GLY A 548 -25.31 3.15 -11.78
C GLY A 548 -26.33 2.07 -12.11
N THR A 549 -27.41 2.49 -12.76
CA THR A 549 -28.55 1.61 -13.11
C THR A 549 -29.14 1.97 -14.47
N ASN A 550 -29.84 1.01 -15.08
CA ASN A 550 -30.69 1.23 -16.24
C ASN A 550 -32.06 1.84 -15.90
N LEU A 551 -32.46 1.84 -14.63
CA LEU A 551 -33.77 2.35 -14.21
C LEU A 551 -33.83 3.88 -14.18
N GLY A 552 -35.00 4.40 -14.54
CA GLY A 552 -35.34 5.82 -14.40
C GLY A 552 -35.45 6.28 -12.95
N TYR A 553 -35.92 7.51 -12.73
CA TYR A 553 -36.29 8.01 -11.40
C TYR A 553 -37.73 7.63 -11.07
N ASP A 554 -38.05 7.44 -9.78
CA ASP A 554 -39.39 7.12 -9.28
C ASP A 554 -40.05 5.90 -9.97
N VAL A 555 -39.24 4.90 -10.35
CA VAL A 555 -39.75 3.65 -10.92
C VAL A 555 -40.16 2.73 -9.78
N ASN A 556 -41.40 2.26 -9.74
CA ASN A 556 -41.82 1.24 -8.78
C ASN A 556 -42.71 0.20 -9.44
N VAL A 557 -42.10 -0.90 -9.89
CA VAL A 557 -42.84 -2.03 -10.46
C VAL A 557 -43.30 -2.91 -9.32
N THR A 558 -44.61 -3.15 -9.22
CA THR A 558 -45.22 -3.94 -8.16
C THR A 558 -45.96 -5.13 -8.73
N ARG A 559 -46.04 -6.22 -7.96
CA ARG A 559 -46.78 -7.43 -8.34
C ARG A 559 -47.40 -8.06 -7.09
N THR A 560 -48.47 -8.84 -7.32
CA THR A 560 -49.04 -9.75 -6.34
C THR A 560 -48.93 -11.19 -6.84
N VAL A 561 -48.34 -12.08 -6.05
CA VAL A 561 -48.28 -13.54 -6.30
C VAL A 561 -48.81 -14.26 -5.07
N GLY A 562 -49.95 -14.94 -5.20
CA GLY A 562 -50.64 -15.53 -4.06
C GLY A 562 -50.99 -14.48 -3.00
N SER A 563 -50.51 -14.66 -1.77
CA SER A 563 -50.69 -13.70 -0.67
C SER A 563 -49.58 -12.66 -0.53
N VAL A 564 -48.54 -12.70 -1.38
CA VAL A 564 -47.41 -11.77 -1.34
C VAL A 564 -47.67 -10.63 -2.31
N SER A 565 -47.53 -9.38 -1.85
CA SER A 565 -47.68 -8.18 -2.69
C SER A 565 -46.63 -7.14 -2.30
N GLY A 566 -46.01 -6.50 -3.29
CA GLY A 566 -44.99 -5.50 -3.02
C GLY A 566 -44.20 -5.08 -4.26
N THR A 567 -43.11 -4.35 -4.02
CA THR A 567 -42.16 -3.93 -5.06
C THR A 567 -41.39 -5.13 -5.58
N VAL A 568 -41.40 -5.33 -6.90
CA VAL A 568 -40.57 -6.29 -7.61
C VAL A 568 -39.20 -5.71 -7.84
N TYR A 569 -39.13 -4.50 -8.41
CA TYR A 569 -37.92 -3.68 -8.57
C TYR A 569 -38.28 -2.21 -8.73
N GLY A 570 -37.29 -1.32 -8.55
CA GLY A 570 -37.52 0.10 -8.69
C GLY A 570 -36.45 1.00 -8.06
N THR A 571 -36.65 2.30 -8.25
CA THR A 571 -35.86 3.40 -7.72
C THR A 571 -36.77 4.44 -7.05
N ASP A 572 -36.24 5.13 -6.05
CA ASP A 572 -36.91 6.31 -5.47
C ASP A 572 -36.68 7.58 -6.33
N ALA A 573 -37.21 8.72 -5.86
CA ALA A 573 -37.08 10.03 -6.52
C ALA A 573 -35.63 10.51 -6.68
N ALA A 574 -34.72 10.02 -5.83
CA ALA A 574 -33.29 10.34 -5.91
C ALA A 574 -32.51 9.33 -6.75
N GLY A 575 -33.16 8.28 -7.26
CA GLY A 575 -32.53 7.19 -8.01
C GLY A 575 -31.89 6.11 -7.14
N ASN A 576 -32.20 6.06 -5.84
CA ASN A 576 -31.72 4.97 -4.98
C ASN A 576 -32.57 3.71 -5.19
N PRO A 577 -31.99 2.50 -5.11
CA PRO A 577 -32.74 1.27 -5.28
C PRO A 577 -33.80 1.09 -4.19
N LEU A 578 -35.00 0.66 -4.58
CA LEU A 578 -36.05 0.22 -3.67
C LEU A 578 -35.80 -1.24 -3.27
N LYS A 579 -36.27 -1.62 -2.07
CA LYS A 579 -36.21 -3.00 -1.60
C LYS A 579 -37.08 -3.91 -2.48
N ASN A 580 -36.48 -4.95 -3.05
CA ASN A 580 -37.19 -6.03 -3.72
C ASN A 580 -37.95 -6.87 -2.67
N THR A 581 -39.24 -7.13 -2.88
CA THR A 581 -40.06 -7.94 -1.98
C THR A 581 -39.82 -9.42 -2.27
N PRO A 582 -39.30 -10.21 -1.30
CA PRO A 582 -39.01 -11.63 -1.53
C PRO A 582 -40.25 -12.42 -1.93
N GLY A 583 -40.06 -13.40 -2.82
CA GLY A 583 -41.12 -14.26 -3.35
C GLY A 583 -41.76 -13.72 -4.63
N LEU A 584 -41.42 -12.50 -5.06
CA LEU A 584 -41.99 -11.91 -6.26
C LEU A 584 -41.10 -11.99 -7.48
N ASN A 585 -39.78 -12.13 -7.38
CA ASN A 585 -38.86 -11.95 -8.52
C ASN A 585 -38.97 -13.04 -9.61
N THR A 586 -38.53 -12.73 -10.82
CA THR A 586 -38.36 -13.69 -11.93
C THR A 586 -37.12 -13.33 -12.75
N ALA A 587 -36.69 -14.23 -13.65
CA ALA A 587 -35.58 -13.95 -14.57
C ALA A 587 -35.80 -12.68 -15.42
N ASP A 588 -37.03 -12.43 -15.89
CA ASP A 588 -37.37 -11.25 -16.68
C ASP A 588 -37.20 -9.96 -15.86
N ASP A 589 -37.52 -10.02 -14.56
CA ASP A 589 -37.38 -8.89 -13.65
C ASP A 589 -35.90 -8.60 -13.36
N ALA A 590 -35.07 -9.63 -13.21
CA ALA A 590 -33.62 -9.47 -13.08
C ALA A 590 -33.02 -8.76 -14.31
N TRP A 591 -33.45 -9.11 -15.53
CA TRP A 591 -33.01 -8.42 -16.76
C TRP A 591 -33.52 -6.97 -16.88
N ASN A 592 -34.61 -6.62 -16.19
CA ASN A 592 -35.13 -5.26 -16.15
C ASN A 592 -34.43 -4.38 -15.09
N ASP A 593 -33.84 -4.97 -14.04
CA ASP A 593 -33.29 -4.27 -12.88
C ASP A 593 -31.77 -4.49 -12.77
N LEU A 594 -31.04 -3.76 -13.61
CA LEU A 594 -29.59 -3.88 -13.78
C LEU A 594 -28.85 -2.78 -13.04
N TRP A 595 -27.76 -3.16 -12.38
CA TRP A 595 -26.89 -2.26 -11.63
C TRP A 595 -25.42 -2.57 -11.87
N PHE A 596 -24.57 -1.57 -11.67
CA PHE A 596 -23.13 -1.77 -11.51
C PHE A 596 -22.63 -1.01 -10.27
N TYR A 597 -21.58 -1.54 -9.65
CA TYR A 597 -20.96 -0.98 -8.45
C TYR A 597 -19.44 -0.97 -8.58
N SER A 598 -18.82 0.17 -8.29
CA SER A 598 -17.35 0.28 -8.25
C SER A 598 -16.83 0.09 -6.83
N ASN A 599 -15.63 -0.47 -6.70
CA ASN A 599 -14.83 -0.28 -5.49
C ASN A 599 -14.38 1.18 -5.33
N PRO A 600 -13.96 1.61 -4.12
CA PRO A 600 -13.64 3.00 -3.84
C PRO A 600 -12.25 3.43 -4.33
N ILE A 601 -12.08 4.72 -4.61
CA ILE A 601 -10.79 5.40 -4.73
C ILE A 601 -10.59 6.25 -3.50
N PHE A 602 -9.42 6.17 -2.86
CA PHE A 602 -9.14 6.90 -1.63
C PHE A 602 -8.34 8.17 -1.89
N VAL A 603 -8.51 9.18 -1.04
CA VAL A 603 -7.74 10.42 -1.02
C VAL A 603 -7.33 10.70 0.41
N ASN A 604 -6.02 10.76 0.69
CA ASN A 604 -5.52 11.05 2.03
C ASN A 604 -4.92 12.45 2.08
N THR A 605 -5.19 13.15 3.17
CA THR A 605 -4.55 14.42 3.50
C THR A 605 -3.09 14.19 3.83
N THR A 606 -2.20 14.77 3.02
CA THR A 606 -0.77 14.64 3.28
C THR A 606 -0.31 15.55 4.40
N VAL A 607 0.49 14.99 5.31
CA VAL A 607 1.32 15.73 6.27
C VAL A 607 2.71 16.05 5.66
N PRO A 608 3.32 17.21 5.98
CA PRO A 608 4.64 17.56 5.47
C PRO A 608 5.70 16.52 5.84
N THR A 609 6.73 16.43 5.00
CA THR A 609 8.02 15.91 5.48
C THR A 609 8.72 16.99 6.26
N GLN A 610 9.09 16.72 7.51
CA GLN A 610 9.73 17.70 8.37
C GLN A 610 10.96 17.14 9.04
N PHE A 611 12.01 17.94 9.11
CA PHE A 611 13.22 17.57 9.81
C PHE A 611 13.84 18.76 10.53
N VAL A 612 14.65 18.45 11.54
CA VAL A 612 15.46 19.44 12.25
C VAL A 612 16.90 19.31 11.80
N TYR A 613 17.54 20.45 11.54
CA TYR A 613 18.92 20.51 11.13
C TYR A 613 19.77 21.28 12.15
N THR A 614 20.80 20.62 12.66
CA THR A 614 21.77 21.10 13.65
C THR A 614 23.20 20.84 13.15
N SER A 615 24.21 21.46 13.75
CA SER A 615 25.63 21.20 13.48
C SER A 615 26.51 21.74 14.61
N ASP A 616 27.79 21.43 14.58
CA ASP A 616 28.86 22.10 15.34
C ASP A 616 28.62 22.06 16.87
N SER A 617 28.29 20.86 17.37
CA SER A 617 27.94 20.63 18.78
C SER A 617 29.10 20.86 19.75
N HIS A 618 30.35 20.65 19.30
CA HIS A 618 31.60 20.92 19.98
C HIS A 618 31.64 20.51 21.46
N TYR A 619 31.33 19.26 21.75
CA TYR A 619 31.56 18.71 23.08
C TYR A 619 33.05 18.84 23.46
N GLY A 620 33.32 19.29 24.68
CA GLY A 620 34.67 19.52 25.21
C GLY A 620 35.10 20.97 25.38
N ILE A 621 34.34 21.94 24.84
CA ILE A 621 34.56 23.37 25.10
C ILE A 621 33.45 23.97 25.97
N SER A 622 33.69 25.19 26.45
CA SER A 622 32.71 26.00 27.16
C SER A 622 32.45 27.29 26.39
N ARG A 623 31.21 27.80 26.46
CA ARG A 623 30.84 29.12 25.96
C ARG A 623 30.65 30.11 27.10
N ALA A 624 30.83 31.41 26.83
CA ALA A 624 30.45 32.46 27.77
C ALA A 624 28.92 32.47 27.97
N ALA A 625 28.45 32.72 29.21
CA ALA A 625 27.02 32.72 29.53
C ALA A 625 26.24 33.80 28.78
N THR A 626 25.08 33.41 28.28
CA THR A 626 24.00 34.30 27.85
C THR A 626 22.71 33.81 28.52
N ALA A 627 21.90 34.71 29.08
CA ALA A 627 20.60 34.36 29.67
C ALA A 627 19.73 33.59 28.64
N PRO A 628 18.97 32.54 29.03
CA PRO A 628 18.52 32.22 30.39
C PRO A 628 19.45 31.26 31.17
N ILE A 629 20.70 31.07 30.74
CA ILE A 629 21.63 30.15 31.39
C ILE A 629 22.54 30.93 32.33
N ALA A 630 22.71 30.43 33.56
CA ALA A 630 23.31 31.13 34.72
C ALA A 630 24.72 31.71 34.49
N ASN A 631 25.08 32.73 35.28
CA ASN A 631 26.38 33.43 35.26
C ASN A 631 27.58 32.46 35.35
N GLY A 632 28.43 32.41 34.31
CA GLY A 632 29.67 31.62 34.26
C GLY A 632 29.96 31.06 32.85
N ALA A 633 31.13 30.46 32.64
CA ALA A 633 31.36 29.66 31.43
C ALA A 633 30.55 28.35 31.51
N ILE A 634 29.77 28.03 30.47
CA ILE A 634 28.90 26.84 30.46
C ILE A 634 29.50 25.81 29.50
N ALA A 635 29.73 24.60 30.02
CA ALA A 635 30.22 23.47 29.23
C ALA A 635 29.23 23.07 28.13
N ALA A 636 29.75 22.47 27.05
CA ALA A 636 28.96 22.08 25.88
C ALA A 636 27.81 21.11 26.17
N GLN A 637 27.98 20.17 27.10
CA GLN A 637 26.97 19.15 27.38
C GLN A 637 25.63 19.76 27.89
N PRO A 638 25.60 20.60 28.95
CA PRO A 638 24.38 21.30 29.33
C PRO A 638 23.71 22.10 28.21
N VAL A 639 24.48 22.74 27.34
CA VAL A 639 23.96 23.55 26.22
C VAL A 639 23.29 22.67 25.17
N ASN A 640 23.97 21.62 24.72
CA ASN A 640 23.43 20.69 23.73
C ASN A 640 22.23 19.91 24.29
N LYS A 641 22.27 19.49 25.56
CA LYS A 641 21.12 18.88 26.24
C LYS A 641 19.90 19.80 26.27
N ALA A 642 20.11 21.10 26.51
CA ALA A 642 19.03 22.09 26.44
C ALA A 642 18.49 22.24 25.01
N LEU A 643 19.36 22.28 24.00
CA LEU A 643 18.97 22.29 22.59
C LEU A 643 18.09 21.09 22.25
N VAL A 644 18.52 19.86 22.57
CA VAL A 644 17.75 18.63 22.34
C VAL A 644 16.38 18.68 23.03
N ALA A 645 16.30 19.20 24.25
CA ALA A 645 15.03 19.37 24.94
C ALA A 645 14.06 20.29 24.18
N THR A 646 14.56 21.33 23.49
CA THR A 646 13.71 22.17 22.64
C THR A 646 13.26 21.46 21.36
N ILE A 647 14.10 20.59 20.77
CA ILE A 647 13.72 19.75 19.63
C ILE A 647 12.55 18.84 20.03
N ASN A 648 12.64 18.20 21.19
CA ASN A 648 11.57 17.36 21.74
C ASN A 648 10.26 18.11 22.00
N ALA A 649 10.30 19.44 22.14
CA ALA A 649 9.11 20.28 22.30
C ALA A 649 8.55 20.84 20.97
N LEU A 650 9.29 20.75 19.86
CA LEU A 650 8.85 21.26 18.55
C LEU A 650 7.51 20.71 18.06
N PRO A 651 7.18 19.40 18.23
CA PRO A 651 5.89 18.86 17.80
C PRO A 651 4.67 19.67 18.22
N ALA A 652 4.69 20.29 19.40
CA ALA A 652 3.61 21.11 19.93
C ALA A 652 3.70 22.60 19.57
N THR A 653 4.74 23.02 18.85
CA THR A 653 5.01 24.42 18.51
C THR A 653 4.32 24.80 17.19
N ALA A 654 3.61 25.92 17.15
CA ALA A 654 2.97 26.41 15.93
C ALA A 654 3.99 26.89 14.89
N LEU A 655 3.73 26.65 13.61
CA LEU A 655 4.53 27.19 12.51
C LEU A 655 4.16 28.66 12.24
N PRO A 656 5.13 29.52 11.88
CA PRO A 656 4.85 30.94 11.64
C PRO A 656 4.02 31.13 10.36
N CYS A 657 3.31 32.26 10.28
CA CYS A 657 2.57 32.68 9.09
C CYS A 657 3.48 33.34 8.04
N ASP A 658 4.54 32.64 7.63
CA ASP A 658 5.60 33.16 6.75
C ASP A 658 5.33 32.93 5.24
N GLY A 659 4.15 32.43 4.88
CA GLY A 659 3.80 32.06 3.50
C GLY A 659 4.53 30.83 2.97
N GLY A 660 5.38 30.19 3.79
CA GLY A 660 6.11 28.99 3.43
C GLY A 660 5.26 27.72 3.51
N VAL A 661 5.93 26.59 3.28
CA VAL A 661 5.37 25.25 3.32
C VAL A 661 4.77 24.99 4.71
N PHE A 662 3.46 24.78 4.76
CA PHE A 662 2.63 24.63 5.97
C PHE A 662 2.70 25.80 6.97
N ALA A 663 2.89 27.03 6.48
CA ALA A 663 2.77 28.24 7.29
C ALA A 663 1.41 28.33 8.01
N CYS A 664 1.37 29.02 9.15
CA CYS A 664 0.19 29.19 10.00
C CYS A 664 -0.39 27.90 10.60
N SER A 665 0.31 26.76 10.50
CA SER A 665 -0.18 25.53 11.13
C SER A 665 -0.11 25.64 12.65
N THR A 666 -1.13 25.13 13.33
CA THR A 666 -1.24 25.19 14.80
C THR A 666 -0.13 24.41 15.52
N ALA A 667 0.55 23.50 14.82
CA ALA A 667 1.63 22.68 15.36
C ALA A 667 2.55 22.17 14.23
N VAL A 668 3.81 21.86 14.56
CA VAL A 668 4.72 21.08 13.71
C VAL A 668 4.25 19.63 13.61
N ASN A 669 3.68 19.04 14.66
CA ASN A 669 3.19 17.64 14.75
C ASN A 669 4.29 16.58 14.75
N SER A 670 4.95 16.32 13.62
CA SER A 670 5.94 15.25 13.49
C SER A 670 7.27 15.77 12.97
N ILE A 671 8.37 15.14 13.40
CA ILE A 671 9.73 15.34 12.90
C ILE A 671 10.17 13.99 12.35
N ASP A 672 10.28 13.85 11.04
CA ASP A 672 10.63 12.59 10.36
C ASP A 672 12.08 12.18 10.58
N PHE A 673 12.98 13.13 10.79
CA PHE A 673 14.37 12.87 11.20
C PHE A 673 15.03 14.13 11.76
N VAL A 674 16.15 13.93 12.45
CA VAL A 674 17.06 15.01 12.86
C VAL A 674 18.39 14.81 12.13
N VAL A 675 19.03 15.89 11.71
CA VAL A 675 20.37 15.86 11.11
C VAL A 675 21.34 16.66 11.98
N ASN A 676 22.54 16.12 12.19
CA ASN A 676 23.67 16.84 12.73
C ASN A 676 24.86 16.74 11.78
N THR A 677 25.31 17.86 11.21
CA THR A 677 26.41 17.86 10.24
C THR A 677 27.80 18.00 10.84
N GLY A 678 28.07 17.38 11.99
CA GLY A 678 29.43 17.16 12.45
C GLY A 678 29.97 18.24 13.36
N ASP A 679 31.28 18.15 13.61
CA ASP A 679 31.95 18.85 14.70
C ASP A 679 31.31 18.51 16.04
N ILE A 680 31.01 17.22 16.21
CA ILE A 680 30.40 16.66 17.42
C ILE A 680 31.39 16.79 18.57
N ALA A 681 32.58 16.22 18.40
CA ALA A 681 33.69 16.46 19.31
C ALA A 681 34.44 17.72 18.88
N ASN A 682 34.78 18.60 19.83
CA ASN A 682 35.80 19.60 19.52
C ASN A 682 37.17 18.91 19.33
N ARG A 683 38.14 19.63 18.75
CA ARG A 683 39.49 19.11 18.53
C ARG A 683 40.12 18.94 19.91
N GLN A 684 40.72 17.78 20.16
CA GLN A 684 41.35 17.43 21.44
C GLN A 684 42.72 18.11 21.61
N GLU A 685 42.82 19.40 21.27
CA GLU A 685 43.97 20.24 21.58
C GLU A 685 44.20 20.29 23.10
N THR A 686 45.42 20.63 23.54
CA THR A 686 45.79 20.64 24.97
C THR A 686 44.78 21.38 25.83
N GLY A 687 44.18 20.69 26.80
CA GLY A 687 43.17 21.22 27.73
C GLY A 687 41.71 20.96 27.30
N ILE A 688 41.49 20.37 26.14
CA ILE A 688 40.18 19.88 25.68
C ILE A 688 40.07 18.38 25.92
N GLN A 689 38.89 17.89 26.30
CA GLN A 689 38.64 16.46 26.52
C GLN A 689 38.78 15.64 25.21
N SER A 690 38.95 14.32 25.35
CA SER A 690 39.11 13.44 24.18
C SER A 690 37.81 13.26 23.39
N ALA A 691 37.94 12.88 22.12
CA ALA A 691 36.79 12.59 21.25
C ALA A 691 35.89 11.48 21.82
N ALA A 692 36.45 10.47 22.50
CA ALA A 692 35.69 9.41 23.16
C ALA A 692 34.77 9.95 24.28
N THR A 693 35.28 10.88 25.09
CA THR A 693 34.46 11.52 26.15
C THR A 693 33.35 12.38 25.53
N SER A 694 33.70 13.16 24.50
CA SER A 694 32.76 13.97 23.74
C SER A 694 31.66 13.15 23.08
N TRP A 695 32.02 12.02 22.46
CA TRP A 695 31.07 11.09 21.87
C TRP A 695 30.12 10.50 22.91
N GLY A 696 30.63 10.10 24.09
CA GLY A 696 29.78 9.60 25.17
C GLY A 696 28.72 10.60 25.63
N GLN A 697 29.08 11.90 25.68
CA GLN A 697 28.14 12.97 26.00
C GLN A 697 27.12 13.20 24.87
N PHE A 698 27.57 13.25 23.61
CA PHE A 698 26.68 13.36 22.45
C PHE A 698 25.69 12.18 22.37
N TYR A 699 26.17 10.97 22.59
CA TYR A 699 25.36 9.75 22.60
C TYR A 699 24.24 9.83 23.64
N ALA A 700 24.56 10.27 24.86
CA ALA A 700 23.58 10.44 25.93
C ALA A 700 22.53 11.52 25.59
N ASP A 701 22.96 12.66 25.05
CA ASP A 701 22.05 13.78 24.80
C ASP A 701 21.22 13.58 23.52
N TYR A 702 21.84 13.22 22.40
CA TYR A 702 21.14 13.09 21.10
C TYR A 702 20.54 11.70 20.90
N LEU A 703 21.35 10.63 20.92
CA LEU A 703 20.88 9.27 20.60
C LEU A 703 19.88 8.73 21.64
N GLN A 704 20.17 8.94 22.92
CA GLN A 704 19.25 8.54 23.98
C GLN A 704 18.21 9.63 24.27
N GLY A 705 18.58 10.90 24.27
CA GLY A 705 17.71 12.00 24.70
C GLY A 705 16.71 12.52 23.67
N LEU A 706 16.88 12.29 22.36
CA LEU A 706 15.84 12.61 21.37
C LEU A 706 14.65 11.67 21.51
N THR A 707 13.45 12.27 21.62
CA THR A 707 12.17 11.57 21.78
C THR A 707 11.13 11.95 20.73
N VAL A 708 11.46 12.86 19.81
CA VAL A 708 10.60 13.21 18.68
C VAL A 708 10.27 11.99 17.83
N LYS A 709 9.08 12.03 17.22
CA LYS A 709 8.55 10.93 16.40
C LYS A 709 8.22 11.41 14.99
N ASP A 710 8.38 10.50 14.05
CA ASP A 710 8.01 10.68 12.66
C ASP A 710 6.49 10.68 12.47
N ARG A 711 6.05 10.87 11.23
CA ARG A 711 4.61 10.85 10.88
C ARG A 711 3.91 9.53 11.16
N ASN A 712 4.66 8.45 11.33
CA ASN A 712 4.16 7.11 11.61
C ASN A 712 4.22 6.78 13.12
N ASN A 713 4.48 7.79 13.97
CA ASN A 713 4.59 7.65 15.41
C ASN A 713 5.75 6.73 15.85
N VAL A 714 6.78 6.58 15.01
CA VAL A 714 8.05 5.89 15.28
C VAL A 714 9.09 6.91 15.74
N LYS A 715 10.03 6.54 16.62
CA LYS A 715 11.11 7.44 17.04
C LYS A 715 11.91 7.90 15.81
N ALA A 716 12.07 9.22 15.66
CA ALA A 716 12.76 9.78 14.51
C ALA A 716 14.25 9.37 14.53
N PRO A 717 14.82 8.92 13.39
CA PRO A 717 16.24 8.66 13.28
C PRO A 717 17.06 9.96 13.36
N LEU A 718 18.30 9.83 13.83
CA LEU A 718 19.33 10.88 13.76
C LEU A 718 20.32 10.51 12.65
N PHE A 719 20.48 11.40 11.67
CA PHE A 719 21.46 11.27 10.60
C PHE A 719 22.67 12.16 10.87
N LEU A 720 23.86 11.61 10.66
CA LEU A 720 25.13 12.20 11.05
C LEU A 720 26.10 12.28 9.87
N VAL A 721 26.86 13.36 9.79
CA VAL A 721 28.12 13.41 9.04
C VAL A 721 29.22 13.95 9.96
N PRO A 722 30.47 13.51 9.83
CA PRO A 722 31.61 14.02 10.60
C PRO A 722 31.99 15.44 10.17
N GLY A 723 32.47 16.27 11.12
CA GLY A 723 33.06 17.58 10.81
C GLY A 723 34.59 17.56 10.82
N ASN A 724 35.23 18.69 10.54
CA ASN A 724 36.68 18.77 10.47
C ASN A 724 37.33 18.42 11.81
N HIS A 725 36.68 18.73 12.93
CA HIS A 725 37.17 18.37 14.25
C HIS A 725 37.09 16.86 14.52
N ASP A 726 36.00 16.21 14.12
CA ASP A 726 35.83 14.75 14.26
C ASP A 726 36.89 14.00 13.43
N VAL A 727 37.11 14.43 12.19
CA VAL A 727 38.12 13.85 11.30
C VAL A 727 39.54 14.14 11.81
N SER A 728 39.83 15.39 12.22
CA SER A 728 41.14 15.76 12.77
C SER A 728 41.50 14.92 14.00
N ASN A 729 40.54 14.66 14.89
CA ASN A 729 40.76 13.79 16.04
C ASN A 729 41.11 12.35 15.61
N ALA A 730 40.58 11.88 14.48
CA ALA A 730 40.84 10.55 13.94
C ALA A 730 42.20 10.43 13.22
N ILE A 731 42.55 11.40 12.36
CA ILE A 731 43.72 11.30 11.46
C ILE A 731 44.91 12.19 11.85
N GLY A 732 44.75 13.04 12.86
CA GLY A 732 45.77 13.97 13.33
C GLY A 732 45.52 15.42 12.91
N TYR A 733 46.31 16.32 13.48
CA TYR A 733 46.22 17.76 13.25
C TYR A 733 47.62 18.39 13.36
N TYR A 734 47.86 19.53 12.70
CA TYR A 734 49.19 20.15 12.68
C TYR A 734 49.58 20.81 14.01
N LYS A 735 48.61 21.02 14.93
CA LYS A 735 48.86 21.43 16.31
C LYS A 735 48.84 20.24 17.26
N ALA A 736 49.49 20.41 18.41
CA ALA A 736 49.52 19.37 19.44
C ALA A 736 48.12 19.03 19.97
N MET A 737 47.84 17.74 20.06
CA MET A 737 46.60 17.17 20.60
C MET A 737 46.92 16.17 21.71
N SER A 738 46.01 16.01 22.68
CA SER A 738 46.14 15.08 23.80
C SER A 738 44.79 14.40 24.08
N PRO A 739 44.60 13.12 23.69
CA PRO A 739 45.55 12.24 23.01
C PRO A 739 45.88 12.69 21.58
N ALA A 740 46.96 12.17 20.99
CA ALA A 740 47.36 12.50 19.63
C ALA A 740 46.35 12.01 18.57
N PHE A 741 45.66 10.90 18.84
CA PHE A 741 44.62 10.31 18.00
C PHE A 741 43.50 9.73 18.87
N ASP A 742 42.26 9.99 18.48
CA ASP A 742 41.04 9.38 19.03
C ASP A 742 39.95 9.43 17.96
N ALA A 743 39.82 8.35 17.19
CA ALA A 743 38.84 8.23 16.11
C ALA A 743 37.44 7.87 16.62
N THR A 744 37.20 7.83 17.94
CA THR A 744 35.94 7.33 18.52
C THR A 744 34.71 8.06 17.97
N SER A 745 34.74 9.40 17.87
CA SER A 745 33.61 10.15 17.29
C SER A 745 33.36 9.74 15.83
N TYR A 746 34.40 9.78 14.99
CA TYR A 746 34.31 9.43 13.57
C TYR A 746 33.84 7.99 13.33
N VAL A 747 34.45 7.03 14.02
CA VAL A 747 34.16 5.60 13.89
C VAL A 747 32.72 5.29 14.28
N ASN A 748 32.22 5.91 15.35
CA ASN A 748 30.82 5.69 15.74
C ASN A 748 29.83 6.34 14.78
N ILE A 749 30.15 7.50 14.19
CA ILE A 749 29.35 8.08 13.09
C ILE A 749 29.29 7.09 11.92
N TYR A 750 30.45 6.56 11.49
CA TYR A 750 30.53 5.57 10.41
C TYR A 750 29.67 4.33 10.73
N ASN A 751 29.86 3.74 11.91
CA ASN A 751 29.16 2.51 12.30
C ASN A 751 27.63 2.72 12.35
N LEU A 752 27.18 3.84 12.92
CA LEU A 752 25.74 4.12 13.02
C LEU A 752 25.10 4.33 11.66
N MET A 753 25.77 5.03 10.73
CA MET A 753 25.16 5.39 9.46
C MET A 753 25.27 4.28 8.41
N LEU A 754 26.33 3.47 8.46
CA LEU A 754 26.66 2.46 7.45
C LEU A 754 26.53 1.02 7.96
N GLY A 755 26.14 0.81 9.22
CA GLY A 755 25.97 -0.54 9.81
C GLY A 755 27.30 -1.26 10.09
N GLY A 756 28.38 -0.51 10.28
CA GLY A 756 29.72 -1.04 10.56
C GLY A 756 29.93 -1.44 12.02
N SER A 757 31.07 -2.09 12.27
CA SER A 757 31.53 -2.46 13.62
C SER A 757 33.00 -2.10 13.85
N LEU A 758 33.50 -1.06 13.17
CA LEU A 758 34.87 -0.59 13.34
C LEU A 758 35.11 -0.17 14.78
N THR A 759 36.24 -0.54 15.34
CA THR A 759 36.70 -0.02 16.63
C THR A 759 37.71 1.11 16.42
N ASN A 760 37.96 1.88 17.48
CA ASN A 760 39.03 2.89 17.45
C ASN A 760 40.38 2.25 17.11
N ALA A 761 40.67 1.06 17.66
CA ALA A 761 41.91 0.33 17.41
C ALA A 761 42.02 -0.19 15.97
N ASP A 762 40.92 -0.61 15.34
CA ASP A 762 40.91 -1.00 13.92
C ASP A 762 41.22 0.19 13.02
N PHE A 763 40.79 1.39 13.42
CA PHE A 763 40.94 2.59 12.61
C PHE A 763 42.34 3.21 12.71
N ILE A 764 42.88 3.42 13.92
CA ILE A 764 44.17 4.11 14.12
C ILE A 764 45.34 3.16 14.41
N GLY A 765 45.06 1.86 14.61
CA GLY A 765 46.03 0.84 15.02
C GLY A 765 46.12 0.66 16.54
N ALA A 766 46.58 -0.53 16.97
CA ALA A 766 46.80 -0.85 18.39
C ALA A 766 47.86 0.08 19.05
N THR A 767 48.83 0.53 18.25
CA THR A 767 49.71 1.66 18.55
C THR A 767 49.37 2.76 17.55
N PRO A 768 48.69 3.85 17.96
CA PRO A 768 48.17 4.85 17.03
C PRO A 768 49.22 5.44 16.07
N ASN A 769 48.90 5.46 14.77
CA ASN A 769 49.79 5.94 13.71
C ASN A 769 49.01 6.78 12.68
N ALA A 770 49.55 7.95 12.31
CA ALA A 770 48.97 8.84 11.31
C ALA A 770 48.79 8.18 9.93
N ALA A 771 49.74 7.35 9.50
CA ALA A 771 49.66 6.69 8.19
C ALA A 771 48.49 5.70 8.15
N THR A 772 48.37 4.84 9.18
CA THR A 772 47.27 3.90 9.35
C THR A 772 45.93 4.62 9.45
N ALA A 773 45.86 5.71 10.22
CA ALA A 773 44.64 6.49 10.35
C ALA A 773 44.21 7.14 9.02
N ALA A 774 45.15 7.67 8.23
CA ALA A 774 44.87 8.25 6.92
C ALA A 774 44.39 7.19 5.90
N GLU A 775 45.01 6.01 5.87
CA GLU A 775 44.55 4.87 5.07
C GLU A 775 43.14 4.42 5.47
N SER A 776 42.89 4.27 6.78
CA SER A 776 41.57 3.94 7.31
C SER A 776 40.52 4.98 6.95
N TYR A 777 40.85 6.27 7.00
CA TYR A 777 39.92 7.33 6.62
C TYR A 777 39.59 7.30 5.13
N ALA A 778 40.59 7.02 4.27
CA ALA A 778 40.37 6.84 2.84
C ALA A 778 39.46 5.63 2.54
N ALA A 779 39.62 4.52 3.27
CA ALA A 779 38.83 3.31 3.10
C ALA A 779 37.41 3.38 3.70
N HIS A 780 37.22 4.17 4.75
CA HIS A 780 35.98 4.21 5.55
C HIS A 780 35.34 5.59 5.50
N ARG A 781 35.05 6.08 4.29
CA ARG A 781 34.36 7.35 4.06
C ARG A 781 32.87 7.23 4.43
N VAL A 782 32.34 8.27 5.08
CA VAL A 782 30.91 8.35 5.44
C VAL A 782 30.13 8.94 4.27
N TYR A 783 29.63 8.07 3.39
CA TYR A 783 28.74 8.43 2.27
C TYR A 783 27.51 7.52 2.28
N TYR A 784 26.31 8.09 2.37
CA TYR A 784 25.06 7.32 2.35
C TYR A 784 23.88 8.18 1.90
N SER A 785 22.79 7.53 1.50
CA SER A 785 21.55 8.19 1.09
C SER A 785 20.32 7.64 1.84
N LYS A 786 19.25 8.44 1.89
CA LYS A 786 17.95 8.08 2.48
C LYS A 786 16.81 8.65 1.66
N GLU A 787 15.79 7.83 1.45
CA GLU A 787 14.53 8.24 0.82
C GLU A 787 13.52 8.63 1.89
N VAL A 788 13.11 9.90 1.91
CA VAL A 788 12.09 10.37 2.85
C VAL A 788 11.10 11.28 2.14
N GLY A 789 9.85 10.84 2.08
CA GLY A 789 8.75 11.65 1.54
C GLY A 789 8.91 12.09 0.09
N GLY A 790 9.54 11.26 -0.75
CA GLY A 790 9.76 11.53 -2.18
C GLY A 790 10.96 12.43 -2.48
N VAL A 791 11.84 12.65 -1.50
CA VAL A 791 13.12 13.37 -1.65
C VAL A 791 14.26 12.41 -1.35
N HIS A 792 15.27 12.43 -2.23
CA HIS A 792 16.50 11.67 -2.07
C HIS A 792 17.52 12.50 -1.29
N PHE A 793 17.76 12.16 -0.03
CA PHE A 793 18.71 12.86 0.83
C PHE A 793 20.07 12.19 0.79
N VAL A 794 21.11 12.96 0.49
CA VAL A 794 22.50 12.51 0.37
C VAL A 794 23.33 13.09 1.51
N PHE A 795 24.06 12.25 2.22
CA PHE A 795 24.90 12.61 3.36
C PHE A 795 26.35 12.31 3.05
N LEU A 796 27.17 13.35 3.01
CA LEU A 796 28.58 13.28 2.65
C LEU A 796 29.42 13.79 3.82
N GLY A 797 30.50 13.09 4.16
CA GLY A 797 31.39 13.45 5.27
C GLY A 797 31.74 14.94 5.38
N MET A 798 32.78 15.37 4.65
CA MET A 798 33.28 16.75 4.74
C MET A 798 32.79 17.65 3.61
N TRP A 799 32.89 17.18 2.36
CA TRP A 799 32.56 17.95 1.17
C TRP A 799 32.32 17.01 -0.03
N PRO A 800 31.59 17.41 -1.10
CA PRO A 800 31.43 16.62 -2.33
C PRO A 800 32.71 16.66 -3.19
N ASP A 801 33.78 16.06 -2.67
CA ASP A 801 35.05 15.90 -3.38
C ASP A 801 34.98 14.93 -4.55
N SER A 802 36.11 14.74 -5.24
CA SER A 802 36.20 13.85 -6.40
C SER A 802 35.77 12.41 -6.09
N ALA A 803 36.07 11.88 -4.91
CA ALA A 803 35.64 10.56 -4.47
C ALA A 803 34.13 10.52 -4.17
N ALA A 804 33.61 11.51 -3.42
CA ALA A 804 32.20 11.62 -3.10
C ALA A 804 31.33 11.78 -4.36
N ARG A 805 31.77 12.58 -5.34
CA ARG A 805 31.05 12.74 -6.61
C ARG A 805 31.03 11.45 -7.43
N THR A 806 32.12 10.68 -7.41
CA THR A 806 32.15 9.35 -8.04
C THR A 806 31.16 8.40 -7.39
N TRP A 807 31.07 8.40 -6.05
CA TRP A 807 30.07 7.61 -5.32
C TRP A 807 28.64 8.07 -5.64
N MET A 808 28.39 9.39 -5.69
CA MET A 808 27.07 9.94 -6.01
C MET A 808 26.60 9.57 -7.43
N GLU A 809 27.49 9.43 -8.42
CA GLU A 809 27.08 8.93 -9.75
C GLU A 809 26.44 7.55 -9.65
N SER A 810 26.95 6.68 -8.77
CA SER A 810 26.38 5.35 -8.56
C SER A 810 25.05 5.41 -7.80
N ASP A 811 24.97 6.23 -6.77
CA ASP A 811 23.77 6.41 -5.94
C ASP A 811 22.60 7.00 -6.75
N LEU A 812 22.90 8.02 -7.58
CA LEU A 812 21.92 8.73 -8.38
C LEU A 812 21.51 8.01 -9.67
N ALA A 813 22.19 6.93 -10.07
CA ALA A 813 21.86 6.19 -11.30
C ALA A 813 20.42 5.64 -11.31
N GLY A 814 19.85 5.32 -10.14
CA GLY A 814 18.48 4.86 -9.97
C GLY A 814 17.46 5.97 -9.63
N VAL A 815 17.91 7.21 -9.45
CA VAL A 815 17.06 8.33 -9.02
C VAL A 815 16.48 9.03 -10.26
N PRO A 816 15.15 9.10 -10.41
CA PRO A 816 14.51 9.84 -11.50
C PRO A 816 15.00 11.28 -11.59
N ALA A 817 15.23 11.78 -12.81
CA ALA A 817 15.74 13.15 -13.04
C ALA A 817 14.82 14.28 -12.53
N ASN A 818 13.55 13.96 -12.20
CA ASN A 818 12.59 14.87 -11.61
C ASN A 818 12.42 14.68 -10.09
N GLN A 819 13.06 13.67 -9.49
CA GLN A 819 13.07 13.47 -8.04
C GLN A 819 14.14 14.40 -7.43
N PRO A 820 13.77 15.25 -6.46
CA PRO A 820 14.70 16.20 -5.85
C PRO A 820 15.75 15.49 -4.99
N VAL A 821 16.98 15.99 -5.08
CA VAL A 821 18.15 15.57 -4.30
C VAL A 821 18.58 16.71 -3.38
N VAL A 822 18.82 16.40 -2.10
CA VAL A 822 19.28 17.36 -1.08
C VAL A 822 20.56 16.84 -0.44
N ILE A 823 21.60 17.65 -0.43
CA ILE A 823 22.92 17.27 0.10
C ILE A 823 23.11 17.85 1.51
N PHE A 824 23.59 17.00 2.42
CA PHE A 824 24.13 17.38 3.73
C PHE A 824 25.61 17.07 3.79
N THR A 825 26.40 18.04 4.23
CA THR A 825 27.83 17.86 4.50
C THR A 825 28.31 18.88 5.53
N HIS A 826 29.58 18.83 5.92
CA HIS A 826 30.09 19.76 6.94
C HIS A 826 30.55 21.10 6.35
N ASP A 827 31.36 21.07 5.30
CA ASP A 827 31.95 22.27 4.70
C ASP A 827 31.00 22.98 3.74
N GLN A 828 31.22 24.30 3.59
CA GLN A 828 30.56 25.08 2.56
C GLN A 828 30.96 24.66 1.13
N PRO A 829 30.10 24.89 0.11
CA PRO A 829 30.45 24.65 -1.29
C PRO A 829 31.72 25.38 -1.75
N ASP A 830 31.96 26.59 -1.23
CA ASP A 830 33.22 27.34 -1.33
C ASP A 830 34.22 26.88 -0.26
N ILE A 831 34.65 25.62 -0.41
CA ILE A 831 35.54 24.88 0.50
C ILE A 831 36.74 25.69 0.98
N GLU A 832 37.06 25.57 2.27
CA GLU A 832 38.28 26.12 2.84
C GLU A 832 39.51 25.33 2.36
N THR A 833 40.44 26.01 1.68
CA THR A 833 41.64 25.39 1.10
C THR A 833 42.45 24.59 2.12
N LYS A 834 42.47 25.00 3.39
CA LYS A 834 43.17 24.28 4.48
C LYS A 834 42.63 22.86 4.72
N HIS A 835 41.38 22.56 4.38
CA HIS A 835 40.80 21.23 4.55
C HIS A 835 41.20 20.25 3.44
N LEU A 836 41.71 20.75 2.31
CA LEU A 836 42.17 19.92 1.19
C LEU A 836 43.46 19.15 1.56
N MET A 837 43.73 18.07 0.82
CA MET A 837 44.98 17.33 0.94
C MET A 837 46.21 18.16 0.54
N ASN A 838 47.25 18.10 1.36
CA ASN A 838 48.50 18.84 1.19
C ASN A 838 49.19 18.49 -0.15
N PRO A 839 49.39 19.45 -1.07
CA PRO A 839 50.08 19.20 -2.33
C PRO A 839 51.62 19.26 -2.23
N ASN A 840 52.16 19.65 -1.07
CA ASN A 840 53.58 19.90 -0.90
C ASN A 840 54.33 18.70 -0.31
N GLY A 841 55.60 18.56 -0.68
CA GLY A 841 56.56 17.68 -0.02
C GLY A 841 56.08 16.23 0.11
N THR A 842 56.01 15.73 1.35
CA THR A 842 55.55 14.37 1.68
C THR A 842 54.03 14.25 1.78
N HIS A 843 53.28 15.31 1.45
CA HIS A 843 51.81 15.38 1.52
C HIS A 843 51.23 15.14 2.93
N THR A 844 52.05 15.24 3.98
CA THR A 844 51.65 14.97 5.36
C THR A 844 51.04 16.20 6.03
N ILE A 845 50.21 15.97 7.05
CA ILE A 845 49.75 17.02 7.96
C ILE A 845 50.97 17.55 8.72
N ASN A 846 51.28 18.83 8.57
CA ASN A 846 52.45 19.44 9.20
C ASN A 846 52.27 20.94 9.48
N SER A 847 53.07 21.46 10.40
CA SER A 847 52.99 22.85 10.87
C SER A 847 53.48 23.90 9.88
N THR A 848 54.19 23.48 8.82
CA THR A 848 54.71 24.36 7.76
C THR A 848 53.61 24.69 6.75
N ASP A 849 53.00 23.66 6.15
CA ASP A 849 52.00 23.82 5.10
C ASP A 849 50.59 24.09 5.66
N LYS A 850 50.29 23.53 6.85
CA LYS A 850 49.04 23.68 7.61
C LYS A 850 47.77 23.20 6.88
N PHE A 851 47.91 22.30 5.91
CA PHE A 851 46.79 21.51 5.39
C PHE A 851 46.37 20.45 6.41
N GLU A 852 45.07 20.16 6.45
CA GLU A 852 44.44 19.24 7.39
C GLU A 852 44.13 17.86 6.78
N ASN A 853 44.25 17.71 5.45
CA ASN A 853 44.07 16.45 4.71
C ASN A 853 42.71 15.76 4.90
N LEU A 854 41.63 16.54 4.93
CA LEU A 854 40.27 16.05 5.18
C LEU A 854 39.52 15.74 3.87
N VAL A 855 39.78 16.55 2.83
CA VAL A 855 39.03 16.56 1.57
C VAL A 855 39.98 16.31 0.39
N TYR A 856 39.58 15.45 -0.54
CA TYR A 856 40.36 15.25 -1.77
C TYR A 856 40.20 16.45 -2.73
N GLY A 857 41.30 16.96 -3.27
CA GLY A 857 41.29 18.00 -4.31
C GLY A 857 41.26 17.42 -5.73
N GLU A 858 41.30 18.31 -6.74
CA GLU A 858 41.21 17.92 -8.16
C GLU A 858 42.57 17.52 -8.76
N ASN A 859 43.69 17.90 -8.14
CA ASN A 859 45.03 17.61 -8.63
C ASN A 859 45.51 16.23 -8.17
N GLY A 860 44.90 15.17 -8.70
CA GLY A 860 45.23 13.79 -8.32
C GLY A 860 44.88 13.47 -6.86
N GLY A 861 43.87 14.15 -6.30
CA GLY A 861 43.48 14.03 -4.90
C GLY A 861 44.05 15.13 -4.00
N TYR A 862 44.99 15.95 -4.47
CA TYR A 862 45.60 17.05 -3.71
C TYR A 862 45.01 18.41 -4.04
N ALA A 863 45.20 19.37 -3.13
CA ALA A 863 44.82 20.76 -3.35
C ALA A 863 45.51 21.34 -4.59
N THR A 864 44.79 22.16 -5.35
CA THR A 864 45.40 22.89 -6.48
C THR A 864 46.25 24.07 -5.98
N ALA A 865 45.90 24.67 -4.84
CA ALA A 865 46.66 25.76 -4.23
C ALA A 865 47.85 25.25 -3.42
N ALA A 866 49.01 25.89 -3.58
CA ALA A 866 50.24 25.53 -2.86
C ALA A 866 50.24 25.93 -1.37
N THR A 867 49.30 26.75 -0.91
CA THR A 867 49.21 27.21 0.48
C THR A 867 47.80 27.02 1.02
N SER A 868 47.67 26.72 2.31
CA SER A 868 46.40 26.47 2.99
C SER A 868 45.44 27.66 3.04
N GLY A 869 45.91 28.87 2.69
CA GLY A 869 45.10 30.08 2.50
C GLY A 869 44.91 30.50 1.04
N GLY A 870 45.35 29.68 0.08
CA GLY A 870 45.20 29.94 -1.35
C GLY A 870 43.76 29.77 -1.85
N SER A 871 43.54 29.98 -3.15
CA SER A 871 42.20 29.87 -3.75
C SER A 871 41.78 28.41 -3.96
N SER A 872 40.54 28.07 -3.61
CA SER A 872 39.88 26.79 -3.93
C SER A 872 39.01 26.85 -5.21
N ALA A 873 39.20 27.87 -6.06
CA ALA A 873 38.40 28.04 -7.27
C ALA A 873 38.41 26.82 -8.23
N PRO A 874 39.53 26.10 -8.42
CA PRO A 874 39.55 24.90 -9.26
C PRO A 874 38.63 23.78 -8.73
N GLU A 875 38.67 23.51 -7.42
CA GLU A 875 37.81 22.53 -6.75
C GLU A 875 36.33 22.95 -6.87
N GLN A 876 36.03 24.22 -6.62
CA GLN A 876 34.68 24.76 -6.77
C GLN A 876 34.17 24.66 -8.23
N ALA A 877 35.04 24.87 -9.23
CA ALA A 877 34.67 24.76 -10.64
C ALA A 877 34.33 23.31 -11.03
N ALA A 878 35.01 22.33 -10.45
CA ALA A 878 34.70 20.92 -10.64
C ALA A 878 33.33 20.56 -10.04
N LEU A 879 33.04 21.02 -8.82
CA LEU A 879 31.72 20.87 -8.22
C LEU A 879 30.62 21.54 -9.06
N ALA A 880 30.84 22.78 -9.52
CA ALA A 880 29.91 23.49 -10.38
C ALA A 880 29.63 22.74 -11.70
N THR A 881 30.67 22.14 -12.29
CA THR A 881 30.55 21.31 -13.49
C THR A 881 29.67 20.09 -13.24
N TRP A 882 29.89 19.38 -12.14
CA TRP A 882 29.07 18.24 -11.74
C TRP A 882 27.60 18.64 -11.51
N LEU A 883 27.37 19.74 -10.79
CA LEU A 883 26.02 20.26 -10.52
C LEU A 883 25.24 20.66 -11.78
N LYS A 884 25.89 21.03 -12.88
CA LYS A 884 25.22 21.32 -14.16
C LYS A 884 24.65 20.06 -14.82
N ASN A 885 25.22 18.90 -14.54
CA ASN A 885 24.73 17.61 -15.01
C ASN A 885 23.65 17.03 -14.07
N HIS A 886 23.70 17.38 -12.78
CA HIS A 886 22.77 16.91 -11.74
C HIS A 886 21.83 18.02 -11.27
N LYS A 887 20.94 18.46 -12.18
CA LYS A 887 20.03 19.61 -11.94
C LYS A 887 18.99 19.35 -10.85
N ASN A 888 18.69 18.09 -10.58
CA ASN A 888 17.80 17.67 -9.50
C ASN A 888 18.43 17.80 -8.11
N VAL A 889 19.73 18.09 -7.97
CA VAL A 889 20.33 18.55 -6.71
C VAL A 889 19.89 19.97 -6.42
N VAL A 890 18.91 20.18 -5.55
CA VAL A 890 18.20 21.47 -5.41
C VAL A 890 18.60 22.27 -4.17
N ALA A 891 19.18 21.61 -3.16
CA ALA A 891 19.60 22.23 -1.92
C ALA A 891 20.84 21.59 -1.32
N TYR A 892 21.59 22.39 -0.57
CA TYR A 892 22.83 22.02 0.12
C TYR A 892 22.82 22.58 1.55
N PHE A 893 23.05 21.72 2.53
CA PHE A 893 23.07 22.06 3.95
C PHE A 893 24.46 21.83 4.53
N HIS A 894 24.97 22.82 5.28
CA HIS A 894 26.30 22.72 5.88
C HIS A 894 26.50 23.51 7.20
N GLY A 895 27.54 23.13 7.95
CA GLY A 895 27.97 23.72 9.22
C GLY A 895 29.26 24.52 9.10
N ASN A 896 30.26 24.18 9.91
CA ASN A 896 31.66 24.68 9.98
C ASN A 896 31.78 26.15 10.39
N SER A 897 31.07 27.03 9.70
CA SER A 897 31.22 28.48 9.81
C SER A 897 30.58 29.09 11.07
N ASN A 898 29.65 28.38 11.74
CA ASN A 898 29.04 28.78 13.02
C ASN A 898 28.06 29.98 12.98
N TRP A 899 27.23 30.15 11.94
CA TRP A 899 26.08 31.06 11.99
C TRP A 899 24.99 30.64 11.01
N ASN A 900 23.76 31.11 11.22
CA ASN A 900 22.65 30.82 10.32
C ASN A 900 22.68 31.70 9.06
N GLN A 901 22.60 31.10 7.88
CA GLN A 901 22.55 31.83 6.60
C GLN A 901 21.75 31.08 5.53
N PHE A 902 21.10 31.86 4.66
CA PHE A 902 20.33 31.39 3.52
C PHE A 902 20.86 32.08 2.26
N TYR A 903 21.61 31.38 1.42
CA TYR A 903 22.27 31.98 0.26
C TYR A 903 22.14 31.11 -0.99
N THR A 904 22.73 31.56 -2.08
CA THR A 904 22.80 30.82 -3.34
C THR A 904 24.27 30.70 -3.72
N PHE A 905 24.75 29.48 -3.93
CA PHE A 905 26.08 29.24 -4.46
C PHE A 905 26.04 29.34 -5.99
N ALA A 906 26.89 30.24 -6.51
CA ALA A 906 26.95 30.54 -7.94
C ALA A 906 28.08 29.82 -8.68
N GLY A 907 28.99 29.16 -7.96
CA GLY A 907 30.27 28.71 -8.50
C GLY A 907 31.21 29.87 -8.84
N PRO A 908 32.49 29.57 -9.12
CA PRO A 908 33.49 30.60 -9.45
C PRO A 908 33.21 31.31 -10.78
N ASN A 909 32.42 30.70 -11.66
CA ASN A 909 32.05 31.24 -12.97
C ASN A 909 30.64 31.87 -13.01
N ASN A 910 29.92 31.89 -11.88
CA ASN A 910 28.56 32.42 -11.77
C ASN A 910 27.58 31.73 -12.76
N ASP A 911 27.70 30.41 -12.92
CA ASP A 911 26.99 29.57 -13.91
C ASP A 911 26.23 28.39 -13.28
N VAL A 912 25.97 28.47 -11.97
CA VAL A 912 25.16 27.56 -11.18
C VAL A 912 24.24 28.40 -10.28
N SER A 913 23.07 27.89 -9.90
CA SER A 913 22.21 28.51 -8.90
C SER A 913 21.73 27.50 -7.86
N LEU A 914 22.61 27.10 -6.93
CA LEU A 914 22.30 26.12 -5.88
C LEU A 914 21.84 26.81 -4.60
N ASN A 915 20.69 26.43 -4.03
CA ASN A 915 20.25 26.94 -2.74
C ASN A 915 21.12 26.35 -1.62
N VAL A 916 21.68 27.22 -0.77
CA VAL A 916 22.55 26.79 0.34
C VAL A 916 22.03 27.30 1.66
N PHE A 917 22.05 26.42 2.66
CA PHE A 917 21.58 26.65 4.01
C PHE A 917 22.69 26.31 5.00
N ARG A 918 23.10 27.32 5.77
CA ARG A 918 24.12 27.19 6.80
C ARG A 918 23.47 27.28 8.17
N VAL A 919 23.82 26.40 9.10
CA VAL A 919 23.27 26.42 10.46
C VAL A 919 24.25 26.98 11.47
N ASP A 920 23.69 27.62 12.49
CA ASP A 920 24.40 28.15 13.66
C ASP A 920 24.96 27.03 14.56
N SER A 921 26.02 27.34 15.31
CA SER A 921 26.59 26.43 16.30
C SER A 921 26.02 26.72 17.70
N PRO A 922 25.58 25.69 18.45
CA PRO A 922 25.18 25.87 19.84
C PRO A 922 26.34 26.34 20.74
N MET A 923 27.60 26.20 20.32
CA MET A 923 28.77 26.54 21.13
C MET A 923 29.58 27.72 20.60
N LYS A 924 29.74 27.81 19.28
CA LYS A 924 30.58 28.83 18.62
C LYS A 924 29.77 29.86 17.82
N GLY A 925 28.44 29.89 17.96
CA GLY A 925 27.57 30.74 17.16
C GLY A 925 28.03 32.20 17.11
N GLU A 926 28.41 32.70 15.93
CA GLU A 926 29.10 33.97 15.72
C GLU A 926 28.32 35.15 16.33
N ALA A 927 27.04 35.28 15.95
CA ALA A 927 26.15 36.32 16.45
C ALA A 927 25.88 36.22 17.95
N SER A 928 26.07 35.03 18.55
CA SER A 928 25.89 34.78 19.98
C SER A 928 27.18 34.96 20.80
N ALA A 929 28.33 35.09 20.14
CA ALA A 929 29.65 35.08 20.78
C ALA A 929 30.21 36.50 21.04
N THR A 930 29.70 37.54 20.38
CA THR A 930 30.32 38.88 20.37
C THR A 930 29.83 39.86 21.44
N GLU A 931 28.81 39.56 22.26
CA GLU A 931 28.17 40.61 23.07
C GLU A 931 27.88 40.24 24.55
N PRO A 932 27.84 41.23 25.48
CA PRO A 932 27.61 40.98 26.91
C PRO A 932 26.28 40.27 27.20
N ALA A 933 26.26 39.47 28.27
CA ALA A 933 25.11 38.70 28.76
C ALA A 933 23.84 39.54 29.06
N SER A 934 23.97 40.87 29.16
CA SER A 934 22.88 41.82 29.42
C SER A 934 22.19 42.38 28.17
N SER A 935 22.63 42.01 26.96
CA SER A 935 22.04 42.51 25.71
C SER A 935 20.78 41.72 25.32
N THR A 936 19.83 42.39 24.65
CA THR A 936 18.63 41.80 24.03
C THR A 936 18.93 40.80 22.89
N ASN A 937 20.22 40.50 22.66
CA ASN A 937 20.78 39.66 21.60
C ASN A 937 21.47 38.39 22.11
N ALA A 938 21.41 38.11 23.42
CA ALA A 938 21.55 36.77 24.01
C ALA A 938 20.56 35.72 23.43
N ASN A 939 19.82 36.06 22.36
CA ASN A 939 18.60 35.48 21.83
C ASN A 939 18.78 34.87 20.42
N TYR A 940 20.02 34.61 20.01
CA TYR A 940 20.35 34.19 18.63
C TYR A 940 20.78 32.74 18.44
N LEU A 941 20.84 31.95 19.52
CA LEU A 941 21.12 30.53 19.40
C LEU A 941 20.01 29.82 18.67
N SER A 942 20.36 29.22 17.53
CA SER A 942 19.37 28.71 16.61
C SER A 942 19.75 27.39 15.96
N TYR A 943 18.73 26.67 15.52
CA TYR A 943 18.85 25.58 14.55
C TYR A 943 17.82 25.80 13.45
N GLN A 944 17.80 24.94 12.44
CA GLN A 944 16.83 25.04 11.36
C GLN A 944 15.73 23.98 11.49
N VAL A 945 14.49 24.37 11.23
CA VAL A 945 13.34 23.48 11.06
C VAL A 945 12.93 23.56 9.61
N VAL A 946 12.84 22.41 8.95
CA VAL A 946 12.57 22.32 7.53
C VAL A 946 11.25 21.62 7.29
N SER A 947 10.41 22.21 6.44
CA SER A 947 9.16 21.60 5.99
C SER A 947 9.19 21.44 4.47
N VAL A 948 8.97 20.22 4.00
CA VAL A 948 8.92 19.82 2.60
C VAL A 948 7.49 19.41 2.27
N ASP A 949 6.95 19.95 1.18
CA ASP A 949 5.61 19.58 0.73
C ASP A 949 5.68 18.25 -0.03
N PRO A 950 4.92 17.22 0.38
CA PRO A 950 4.92 15.92 -0.29
C PRO A 950 4.20 15.95 -1.65
N ASN A 951 3.49 17.05 -1.95
CA ASN A 951 2.69 17.24 -3.14
C ASN A 951 3.04 18.50 -3.94
N ALA A 952 3.66 19.49 -3.31
CA ALA A 952 4.17 20.69 -3.95
C ALA A 952 5.69 20.70 -3.99
N THR A 953 6.26 21.33 -5.00
CA THR A 953 7.69 21.33 -5.27
C THR A 953 8.42 22.40 -4.52
N SER A 954 8.19 22.47 -3.21
CA SER A 954 8.89 23.44 -2.40
C SER A 954 9.26 22.89 -1.04
N MET A 955 10.36 23.46 -0.55
CA MET A 955 10.88 23.25 0.79
C MET A 955 10.99 24.63 1.44
N THR A 956 10.59 24.73 2.69
CA THR A 956 10.84 25.94 3.51
C THR A 956 11.76 25.60 4.64
N VAL A 957 12.89 26.32 4.69
CA VAL A 957 13.86 26.24 5.78
C VAL A 957 13.61 27.43 6.69
N ARG A 958 13.41 27.17 7.99
CA ARG A 958 13.10 28.18 9.00
C ARG A 958 14.16 28.17 10.08
N GLN A 959 14.69 29.33 10.42
CA GLN A 959 15.49 29.50 11.62
C GLN A 959 14.58 29.47 12.85
N TYR A 960 14.96 28.70 13.86
CA TYR A 960 14.30 28.66 15.14
C TYR A 960 15.29 29.01 16.24
N PHE A 961 15.05 30.12 16.94
CA PHE A 961 15.87 30.56 18.06
C PHE A 961 15.46 29.77 19.31
N TRP A 962 16.17 28.69 19.59
CA TRP A 962 15.74 27.69 20.58
C TRP A 962 15.81 28.19 22.02
N ASN A 963 16.72 29.11 22.31
CA ASN A 963 16.86 29.70 23.64
C ASN A 963 15.74 30.69 23.99
N THR A 964 15.12 31.31 22.98
CA THR A 964 13.98 32.23 23.13
C THR A 964 12.66 31.68 22.64
N LYS A 965 12.67 30.49 22.05
CA LYS A 965 11.51 29.78 21.50
C LYS A 965 10.73 30.64 20.49
N ARG A 966 11.44 31.34 19.60
CA ARG A 966 10.85 32.22 18.58
C ARG A 966 11.34 31.85 17.18
N TRP A 967 10.48 32.03 16.18
CA TRP A 967 10.83 31.89 14.77
C TRP A 967 11.66 33.08 14.28
N GLY A 968 12.64 32.79 13.44
CA GLY A 968 13.53 33.76 12.81
C GLY A 968 13.29 33.88 11.31
N ALA A 969 14.36 34.05 10.54
CA ALA A 969 14.30 34.11 9.08
C ALA A 969 13.80 32.78 8.49
N ALA A 970 13.13 32.86 7.34
CA ALA A 970 12.69 31.70 6.57
C ALA A 970 12.98 31.90 5.08
N LYS A 971 13.27 30.82 4.36
CA LYS A 971 13.42 30.81 2.90
C LYS A 971 12.69 29.61 2.31
N THR A 972 11.78 29.88 1.39
CA THR A 972 11.13 28.85 0.58
C THR A 972 11.86 28.73 -0.76
N VAL A 973 12.19 27.49 -1.13
CA VAL A 973 12.90 27.17 -2.37
C VAL A 973 12.12 26.15 -3.18
N SER A 974 12.32 26.15 -4.49
CA SER A 974 11.75 25.12 -5.36
C SER A 974 12.55 23.82 -5.27
N LEU A 975 11.84 22.69 -5.32
CA LEU A 975 12.36 21.34 -5.47
C LEU A 975 12.30 20.85 -6.92
N ALA A 976 11.93 21.72 -7.87
CA ALA A 976 12.06 21.44 -9.28
C ALA A 976 13.55 21.35 -9.69
N PRO A 977 13.90 20.57 -10.73
CA PRO A 977 15.24 20.62 -11.30
C PRO A 977 15.67 22.05 -11.62
N ARG A 978 16.86 22.43 -11.16
CA ARG A 978 17.41 23.78 -11.32
C ARG A 978 17.62 24.13 -12.79
N THR A 979 17.49 25.42 -13.12
CA THR A 979 18.15 25.97 -14.31
C THR A 979 19.64 26.17 -14.01
N ASN A 980 20.46 26.21 -15.07
CA ASN A 980 21.88 26.57 -14.89
C ASN A 980 22.00 28.00 -14.37
#